data_AF-A0A2N9F0N3-F1
#
_entry.id   AF-A0A2N9F0N3-F1
#
_cell.length_a   1.000
_cell.length_b   1.000
_cell.length_c   1.000
_cell.angle_alpha   90.00
_cell.angle_beta   90.00
_cell.angle_gamma   90.00
#
_symmetry.space_group_name_H-M   'P 1'
#
loop_
_entity.id
_entity.type
_entity.pdbx_description
1 polymer ?
#
loop_
_entity_poly.entity_id
_entity_poly.type
_entity_poly.pdbx_seq_one_letter_code
_entity_poly.pdbx_strand_id
1 'polypeptide(L)'
;MPGSLGHEDQDARTFSEWGIDYLKYDNCYHDGSKPLDRYARMSYALQKVGRPILYAICGALDGKAGNCIFLCFVVVGGGFLFGDALGNDLGQVLTEKYTCRGQEDPAKWASRYGNAWRTTGDIKDNWESITNIADENNIWGRYAGPGRWNDPDMLEVGNGGMSLEEYQSHFSIWAIVKAPLLIGCDIRSASRETLRILGNKEVIDVNQDPLGVQARKIRSKAGLEVWAGPLSMRRVVIVLWNRSQSRAPITVGWGEVGLSPTNPLIVRDLWAFEDVVHTITIKKGGGWFRRKTKSVERLILKGNTGTVLPGELLAILGPSGSGKTTLLSALGGRLSGLTSGSITYNDKPLSVAMKRNTGFVAQHDMFYPYLTVTETLVFTALLRLPNSLTKKDKVSQAEAVIDQLGLTKCKSTIIGGKFVRGISGGERKRVSIGQELLINPSLLFLDEPTTGLDSTVAKRIVMTLWELAKGGRTIVMTIHQPSSRLFYMFYKVLLLSEGNSLYFGKGECVLDYFASVGYAPFVDMNPSDFLLDLANGISSGDSREDRAGVKQALVSAYKSNLSHKVKAELRDSGNDFYIASKYKKSGGWSTTWWQQFSVLLRRGVKERRQESFSAIRVGRILFVAFLVGLLWWQSSPDNIGDRVGLLFFWNQFWGMVPLVQAISIFPRERRMLKKERSSGMYRLSSYFMAMTITDLPIELFLPTLFVIITYWMAGLKSTAINFFQTLFVVLFHVVVAQGLGLAVGALVKDSKTATTTGSVILLTFILLSGYFIKNLKPFISWIQYISLSRYTNKLLLGSQYKADDTYQCASNLTCLVRDFPTIKSVGLDKPGLSVVALLIMLIAGNERSKLEKSVHAVMIGQTSRGPGVSKSLL
;
A
#
# COMPACT_ATOMS: atom_id res chain seq x y z
N MET A 1 -15.19 39.46 31.91
CA MET A 1 -16.42 38.68 32.20
C MET A 1 -16.22 38.05 33.56
N PRO A 2 -17.20 38.00 34.49
CA PRO A 2 -17.01 37.21 35.70
C PRO A 2 -17.01 35.75 35.24
N GLY A 3 -15.95 35.01 35.55
CA GLY A 3 -15.88 33.56 35.31
C GLY A 3 -16.87 32.81 36.21
N SER A 4 -16.43 31.77 36.92
CA SER A 4 -17.33 31.00 37.81
C SER A 4 -17.78 31.72 39.09
N LEU A 5 -17.44 33.00 39.27
CA LEU A 5 -17.74 33.76 40.48
C LEU A 5 -19.26 33.91 40.68
N GLY A 6 -19.77 33.33 41.76
CA GLY A 6 -21.21 33.27 42.08
C GLY A 6 -21.98 32.13 41.41
N HIS A 7 -21.30 31.28 40.64
CA HIS A 7 -21.89 30.15 39.90
C HIS A 7 -21.11 28.85 40.11
N GLU A 8 -20.32 28.77 41.17
CA GLU A 8 -19.35 27.71 41.40
C GLU A 8 -19.99 26.30 41.42
N ASP A 9 -21.17 26.13 42.03
CA ASP A 9 -21.89 24.85 42.07
C ASP A 9 -22.35 24.36 40.67
N GLN A 10 -22.74 25.28 39.78
CA GLN A 10 -23.20 24.94 38.44
C GLN A 10 -22.02 24.59 37.52
N ASP A 11 -20.95 25.35 37.62
CA ASP A 11 -19.75 25.15 36.81
C ASP A 11 -19.03 23.86 37.22
N ALA A 12 -18.93 23.57 38.52
CA ALA A 12 -18.38 22.31 39.01
C ALA A 12 -19.10 21.07 38.44
N ARG A 13 -20.43 21.11 38.32
CA ARG A 13 -21.22 20.03 37.70
C ARG A 13 -20.87 19.87 36.22
N THR A 14 -20.81 20.98 35.51
CA THR A 14 -20.48 21.01 34.07
C THR A 14 -19.08 20.46 33.82
N PHE A 15 -18.09 20.87 34.63
CA PHE A 15 -16.72 20.36 34.55
C PHE A 15 -16.64 18.86 34.82
N SER A 16 -17.41 18.37 35.80
CA SER A 16 -17.50 16.94 36.09
C SER A 16 -18.08 16.14 34.91
N GLU A 17 -19.18 16.63 34.29
CA GLU A 17 -19.80 16.00 33.11
C GLU A 17 -18.86 15.97 31.89
N TRP A 18 -18.04 17.00 31.73
CA TRP A 18 -17.04 17.06 30.67
C TRP A 18 -15.81 16.18 30.94
N GLY A 19 -15.68 15.65 32.16
CA GLY A 19 -14.56 14.82 32.56
C GLY A 19 -13.28 15.59 32.84
N ILE A 20 -13.38 16.84 33.30
CA ILE A 20 -12.22 17.67 33.67
C ILE A 20 -11.55 17.09 34.92
N ASP A 21 -10.22 16.99 34.90
CA ASP A 21 -9.42 16.45 36.01
C ASP A 21 -8.59 17.53 36.74
N TYR A 22 -8.51 18.74 36.18
CA TYR A 22 -7.76 19.87 36.72
C TYR A 22 -8.52 21.18 36.52
N LEU A 23 -8.70 21.95 37.59
CA LEU A 23 -9.29 23.29 37.56
C LEU A 23 -8.35 24.29 38.21
N LYS A 24 -7.94 25.32 37.48
CA LYS A 24 -7.31 26.52 38.04
C LYS A 24 -8.37 27.60 38.18
N TYR A 25 -8.51 28.16 39.38
CA TYR A 25 -9.43 29.27 39.65
C TYR A 25 -8.63 30.55 39.86
N ASP A 26 -8.80 31.48 38.93
CA ASP A 26 -8.06 32.74 38.89
C ASP A 26 -8.75 33.82 39.75
N ASN A 27 -7.98 34.81 40.20
CA ASN A 27 -8.44 35.88 41.08
C ASN A 27 -8.71 37.20 40.35
N CYS A 28 -8.57 37.24 39.03
CA CYS A 28 -8.79 38.45 38.24
C CYS A 28 -10.28 38.84 38.18
N TYR A 29 -10.58 40.13 38.01
CA TYR A 29 -11.95 40.66 37.83
C TYR A 29 -12.96 40.25 38.93
N HIS A 30 -12.54 40.26 40.19
CA HIS A 30 -13.36 39.88 41.34
C HIS A 30 -14.25 41.03 41.88
N ASP A 31 -15.27 40.67 42.67
CA ASP A 31 -16.27 41.55 43.29
C ASP A 31 -15.79 42.28 44.58
N GLY A 32 -14.48 42.34 44.81
CA GLY A 32 -13.91 42.90 46.05
C GLY A 32 -13.88 41.96 47.28
N SER A 33 -14.46 40.75 47.23
CA SER A 33 -14.39 39.78 48.36
C SER A 33 -12.94 39.33 48.68
N LYS A 34 -12.70 38.63 49.80
CA LYS A 34 -11.35 38.11 50.09
C LYS A 34 -11.06 36.89 49.20
N PRO A 35 -9.82 36.72 48.67
CA PRO A 35 -9.47 35.56 47.86
C PRO A 35 -9.76 34.22 48.57
N LEU A 36 -9.53 34.15 49.88
CA LEU A 36 -9.79 32.96 50.70
C LEU A 36 -11.24 32.50 50.60
N ASP A 37 -12.19 33.44 50.69
CA ASP A 37 -13.63 33.15 50.68
C ASP A 37 -14.08 32.66 49.30
N ARG A 38 -13.52 33.25 48.22
CA ARG A 38 -13.79 32.81 46.84
C ARG A 38 -13.23 31.41 46.59
N TYR A 39 -11.99 31.16 46.99
CA TYR A 39 -11.37 29.86 46.79
C TYR A 39 -12.08 28.75 47.55
N ALA A 40 -12.59 29.06 48.74
CA ALA A 40 -13.38 28.13 49.54
C ALA A 40 -14.69 27.75 48.82
N ARG A 41 -15.43 28.70 48.24
CA ARG A 41 -16.71 28.43 47.55
C ARG A 41 -16.55 27.41 46.41
N MET A 42 -15.55 27.60 45.55
CA MET A 42 -15.27 26.66 44.45
C MET A 42 -14.78 25.30 44.97
N SER A 43 -13.95 25.28 46.02
CA SER A 43 -13.52 24.03 46.65
C SER A 43 -14.71 23.19 47.15
N TYR A 44 -15.68 23.82 47.83
CA TYR A 44 -16.91 23.14 48.26
C TYR A 44 -17.77 22.65 47.10
N ALA A 45 -17.90 23.44 46.04
CA ALA A 45 -18.65 23.06 44.84
C ALA A 45 -18.05 21.81 44.16
N LEU A 46 -16.72 21.75 44.02
CA LEU A 46 -16.01 20.59 43.47
C LEU A 46 -16.16 19.33 44.33
N GLN A 47 -16.20 19.47 45.66
CA GLN A 47 -16.42 18.31 46.54
C GLN A 47 -17.81 17.69 46.36
N LYS A 48 -18.84 18.51 46.08
CA LYS A 48 -20.22 18.03 45.91
C LYS A 48 -20.43 17.15 44.67
N VAL A 49 -19.61 17.30 43.63
CA VAL A 49 -19.85 16.63 42.33
C VAL A 49 -19.28 15.22 42.23
N GLY A 50 -18.60 14.74 43.28
CA GLY A 50 -18.19 13.33 43.42
C GLY A 50 -17.09 12.85 42.46
N ARG A 51 -16.53 13.74 41.62
CA ARG A 51 -15.36 13.48 40.77
C ARG A 51 -14.11 14.11 41.42
N PRO A 52 -12.99 13.39 41.58
CA PRO A 52 -11.73 13.99 41.99
C PRO A 52 -11.25 14.98 40.93
N ILE A 53 -11.25 16.28 41.24
CA ILE A 53 -10.72 17.35 40.37
C ILE A 53 -9.59 18.03 41.11
N LEU A 54 -8.41 18.08 40.50
CA LEU A 54 -7.25 18.76 41.05
C LEU A 54 -7.50 20.27 41.02
N TYR A 55 -7.60 20.90 42.19
CA TYR A 55 -7.96 22.30 42.33
C TYR A 55 -6.73 23.17 42.61
N ALA A 56 -6.44 24.11 41.72
CA ALA A 56 -5.33 25.06 41.79
C ALA A 56 -5.84 26.50 41.94
N ILE A 57 -5.15 27.29 42.76
CA ILE A 57 -5.51 28.68 43.08
C ILE A 57 -4.41 29.64 42.65
N CYS A 58 -4.78 30.88 42.31
CA CYS A 58 -3.81 31.94 42.02
C CYS A 58 -3.47 32.75 43.28
N GLY A 59 -2.28 32.56 43.86
CA GLY A 59 -1.86 33.28 45.06
C GLY A 59 -1.12 34.59 44.77
N ALA A 60 -1.66 35.73 45.21
CA ALA A 60 -0.84 36.87 45.60
C ALA A 60 -0.63 36.76 47.12
N LEU A 61 0.54 36.27 47.53
CA LEU A 61 0.97 36.38 48.93
C LEU A 61 1.41 37.83 49.13
N ASP A 62 0.79 38.49 50.09
CA ASP A 62 0.83 39.92 50.40
C ASP A 62 -0.03 40.81 49.50
N GLY A 63 -1.00 41.47 50.14
CA GLY A 63 -1.98 42.40 49.57
C GLY A 63 -1.41 43.69 48.97
N LYS A 64 -0.26 43.63 48.30
CA LYS A 64 0.22 44.65 47.38
C LYS A 64 -0.04 44.16 45.96
N ALA A 65 -0.96 44.83 45.27
CA ALA A 65 -1.18 44.63 43.84
C ALA A 65 0.17 44.80 43.11
N GLY A 66 0.76 43.69 42.63
CA GLY A 66 1.96 43.75 41.80
C GLY A 66 2.92 42.55 41.85
N ASN A 67 2.97 41.74 42.91
CA ASN A 67 4.07 40.77 43.06
C ASN A 67 3.61 39.32 42.83
N CYS A 68 4.01 38.78 41.67
CA CYS A 68 3.57 37.50 41.12
C CYS A 68 4.31 36.30 41.71
N ILE A 69 3.56 35.31 42.20
CA ILE A 69 4.01 33.92 42.34
C ILE A 69 2.91 33.02 41.73
N PHE A 70 3.21 32.35 40.62
CA PHE A 70 2.37 31.26 40.08
C PHE A 70 3.01 29.92 40.44
N LEU A 71 2.76 29.46 41.67
CA LEU A 71 2.97 28.07 42.07
C LEU A 71 1.62 27.46 42.39
N CYS A 72 1.18 26.52 41.56
CA CYS A 72 -0.04 25.77 41.80
C CYS A 72 0.20 24.79 42.96
N PHE A 73 -0.38 25.08 44.13
CA PHE A 73 -0.50 24.12 45.22
C PHE A 73 -1.58 23.09 44.89
N VAL A 74 -1.27 21.82 45.13
CA VAL A 74 -2.14 20.67 44.89
C VAL A 74 -2.93 20.37 46.16
N VAL A 75 -4.26 20.49 46.12
CA VAL A 75 -5.14 19.98 47.18
C VAL A 75 -5.75 18.66 46.69
N VAL A 76 -5.31 17.53 47.26
CA VAL A 76 -5.93 16.21 47.05
C VAL A 76 -6.87 15.94 48.23
N GLY A 77 -8.07 15.42 47.93
CA GLY A 77 -9.14 15.15 48.88
C GLY A 77 -8.68 14.60 50.23
N GLY A 78 -8.94 15.39 51.26
CA GLY A 78 -8.61 15.16 52.67
C GLY A 78 -8.50 16.52 53.35
N GLY A 79 -9.38 16.83 54.31
CA GLY A 79 -9.56 18.18 54.84
C GLY A 79 -8.26 18.89 55.21
N PHE A 80 -8.02 20.06 54.62
CA PHE A 80 -6.98 20.99 55.03
C PHE A 80 -7.62 22.36 55.29
N LEU A 81 -7.57 22.79 56.55
CA LEU A 81 -7.78 24.18 56.95
C LEU A 81 -6.59 25.00 56.46
N PHE A 82 -6.88 26.10 55.76
CA PHE A 82 -5.96 26.98 55.04
C PHE A 82 -4.89 27.69 55.90
N GLY A 83 -4.72 27.33 57.18
CA GLY A 83 -3.96 28.10 58.18
C GLY A 83 -2.56 27.59 58.53
N ASP A 84 -2.31 26.27 58.54
CA ASP A 84 -1.17 25.74 59.33
C ASP A 84 -0.05 25.05 58.53
N ALA A 85 -0.07 25.05 57.20
CA ALA A 85 0.83 24.23 56.38
C ALA A 85 1.83 24.99 55.47
N LEU A 86 1.97 26.31 55.62
CA LEU A 86 3.14 27.02 55.10
C LEU A 86 4.17 27.13 56.24
N GLY A 87 4.88 26.03 56.49
CA GLY A 87 6.04 26.04 57.37
C GLY A 87 7.07 27.09 56.91
N ASN A 88 7.70 27.76 57.87
CA ASN A 88 8.63 28.89 57.67
C ASN A 88 9.73 28.64 56.61
N ASP A 89 10.10 27.39 56.31
CA ASP A 89 11.12 27.05 55.32
C ASP A 89 10.64 27.17 53.85
N LEU A 90 9.35 26.97 53.55
CA LEU A 90 8.83 27.16 52.19
C LEU A 90 8.63 28.64 51.86
N GLY A 91 8.30 29.45 52.87
CA GLY A 91 8.14 30.90 52.74
C GLY A 91 9.45 31.63 52.45
N GLN A 92 10.59 31.09 52.89
CA GLN A 92 11.90 31.71 52.71
C GLN A 92 12.54 31.43 51.35
N VAL A 93 12.18 30.32 50.67
CA VAL A 93 12.66 30.01 49.31
C VAL A 93 11.85 30.72 48.23
N LEU A 94 10.57 31.02 48.52
CA LEU A 94 9.67 31.76 47.62
C LEU A 94 9.93 33.27 47.59
N THR A 95 10.71 33.82 48.54
CA THR A 95 11.04 35.24 48.62
C THR A 95 12.31 35.65 47.85
N GLU A 96 13.11 34.71 47.33
CA GLU A 96 14.37 35.03 46.63
C GLU A 96 14.29 34.94 45.09
N LYS A 97 13.23 34.37 44.50
CA LYS A 97 13.06 34.28 43.04
C LYS A 97 11.63 34.60 42.61
N TYR A 98 11.40 35.84 42.21
CA TYR A 98 10.13 36.32 41.69
C TYR A 98 10.13 36.27 40.16
N THR A 99 9.12 35.65 39.55
CA THR A 99 8.92 35.75 38.10
C THR A 99 7.51 36.16 37.76
N CYS A 100 7.36 37.36 37.23
CA CYS A 100 6.11 37.86 36.67
C CYS A 100 5.94 37.35 35.23
N ARG A 101 4.80 36.73 34.91
CA ARG A 101 4.36 36.48 33.52
C ARG A 101 5.40 35.81 32.61
N GLY A 102 6.08 34.77 33.10
CA GLY A 102 7.08 34.01 32.34
C GLY A 102 8.48 34.63 32.23
N GLN A 103 8.76 35.75 32.93
CA GLN A 103 10.09 36.33 33.02
C GLN A 103 11.09 35.38 33.73
N GLU A 104 12.38 35.47 33.40
CA GLU A 104 13.47 34.63 33.95
C GLU A 104 13.37 33.10 33.69
N ASP A 105 12.75 32.72 32.57
CA ASP A 105 12.71 31.34 32.06
C ASP A 105 12.27 30.27 33.09
N PRO A 106 11.06 30.34 33.69
CA PRO A 106 10.61 29.43 34.75
C PRO A 106 10.72 27.95 34.39
N ALA A 107 10.58 27.61 33.10
CA ALA A 107 10.76 26.27 32.56
C ALA A 107 12.09 25.60 32.94
N LYS A 108 13.15 26.36 33.26
CA LYS A 108 14.46 25.82 33.65
C LYS A 108 14.55 25.41 35.12
N TRP A 109 13.74 25.99 36.01
CA TRP A 109 13.94 25.85 37.46
C TRP A 109 12.65 25.52 38.25
N ALA A 110 11.47 25.91 37.76
CA ALA A 110 10.21 25.80 38.49
C ALA A 110 9.78 24.35 38.77
N SER A 111 10.26 23.39 37.96
CA SER A 111 10.02 21.95 38.17
C SER A 111 10.49 21.38 39.51
N ARG A 112 11.32 22.12 40.26
CA ARG A 112 11.73 21.75 41.63
C ARG A 112 10.67 22.08 42.68
N TYR A 113 9.73 22.96 42.35
CA TYR A 113 8.81 23.57 43.30
C TYR A 113 7.34 23.35 42.93
N GLY A 114 7.02 23.11 41.66
CA GLY A 114 5.65 22.88 41.22
C GLY A 114 5.55 22.10 39.91
N ASN A 115 4.31 21.71 39.58
CA ASN A 115 4.02 20.87 38.42
C ASN A 115 3.52 21.66 37.20
N ALA A 116 3.24 22.95 37.36
CA ALA A 116 2.87 23.86 36.28
C ALA A 116 3.36 25.28 36.57
N TRP A 117 3.81 26.00 35.55
CA TRP A 117 4.31 27.37 35.67
C TRP A 117 4.04 28.17 34.41
N ARG A 118 3.96 29.49 34.58
CA ARG A 118 3.75 30.41 33.48
C ARG A 118 4.99 30.52 32.60
N THR A 119 4.82 30.42 31.28
CA THR A 119 5.94 30.54 30.32
C THR A 119 5.82 31.71 29.35
N THR A 120 4.70 32.43 29.35
CA THR A 120 4.39 33.51 28.40
C THR A 120 3.70 34.69 29.09
N GLY A 121 3.58 35.83 28.37
CA GLY A 121 2.75 36.97 28.78
C GLY A 121 1.25 36.69 28.70
N ASP A 122 0.41 37.68 29.05
CA ASP A 122 -1.06 37.55 29.01
C ASP A 122 -1.57 37.42 27.58
N ILE A 123 -2.45 36.44 27.35
CA ILE A 123 -3.10 36.25 26.07
C ILE A 123 -4.25 37.25 25.89
N LYS A 124 -4.57 37.58 24.63
CA LYS A 124 -5.72 38.39 24.25
C LYS A 124 -6.50 37.65 23.17
N ASP A 125 -7.82 37.85 23.12
CA ASP A 125 -8.70 37.27 22.10
C ASP A 125 -8.52 37.92 20.71
N ASN A 126 -7.35 37.70 20.10
CA ASN A 126 -7.06 38.02 18.71
C ASN A 126 -5.98 37.08 18.16
N TRP A 127 -5.97 36.92 16.84
CA TRP A 127 -5.10 35.96 16.16
C TRP A 127 -3.60 36.24 16.36
N GLU A 128 -3.21 37.52 16.39
CA GLU A 128 -1.80 37.91 16.57
C GLU A 128 -1.28 37.47 17.95
N SER A 129 -2.03 37.78 19.01
CA SER A 129 -1.67 37.37 20.37
C SER A 129 -1.51 35.86 20.50
N ILE A 130 -2.45 35.07 19.97
CA ILE A 130 -2.39 33.61 20.06
C ILE A 130 -1.19 33.03 19.34
N THR A 131 -0.90 33.53 18.14
CA THR A 131 0.23 33.00 17.39
C THR A 131 1.57 33.39 18.00
N ASN A 132 1.68 34.58 18.61
CA ASN A 132 2.88 35.01 19.33
C ASN A 132 3.10 34.17 20.61
N ILE A 133 2.04 33.95 21.39
CA ILE A 133 2.10 33.13 22.60
C ILE A 133 2.44 31.66 22.28
N ALA A 134 1.91 31.12 21.19
CA ALA A 134 2.28 29.78 20.73
C ALA A 134 3.77 29.68 20.35
N ASP A 135 4.32 30.71 19.71
CA ASP A 135 5.73 30.79 19.32
C ASP A 135 6.66 30.90 20.54
N GLU A 136 6.31 31.74 21.52
CA GLU A 136 7.02 31.86 22.80
C GLU A 136 7.02 30.53 23.56
N ASN A 137 5.86 29.87 23.65
CA ASN A 137 5.72 28.60 24.37
C ASN A 137 6.47 27.42 23.72
N ASN A 138 6.60 27.42 22.40
CA ASN A 138 7.27 26.33 21.67
C ASN A 138 8.75 26.17 22.07
N ILE A 139 9.42 27.25 22.49
CA ILE A 139 10.83 27.25 22.93
C ILE A 139 11.00 26.39 24.20
N TRP A 140 9.97 26.31 25.04
CA TRP A 140 10.00 25.63 26.33
C TRP A 140 9.59 24.16 26.27
N GLY A 141 9.19 23.64 25.10
CA GLY A 141 8.65 22.29 24.97
C GLY A 141 9.57 21.15 25.43
N ARG A 142 10.90 21.36 25.43
CA ARG A 142 11.88 20.38 25.96
C ARG A 142 11.87 20.24 27.49
N TYR A 143 11.31 21.21 28.20
CA TYR A 143 11.21 21.21 29.66
C TYR A 143 9.84 20.71 30.14
N ALA A 144 8.87 20.57 29.22
CA ALA A 144 7.56 20.02 29.52
C ALA A 144 7.55 18.48 29.49
N GLY A 145 6.75 17.89 30.38
CA GLY A 145 6.54 16.46 30.49
C GLY A 145 5.56 16.11 31.61
N PRO A 146 5.27 14.82 31.85
CA PRO A 146 4.43 14.40 32.96
C PRO A 146 4.86 15.02 34.30
N GLY A 147 3.97 15.82 34.91
CA GLY A 147 4.23 16.54 36.16
C GLY A 147 5.02 17.85 36.00
N ARG A 148 5.22 18.33 34.77
CA ARG A 148 5.99 19.54 34.42
C ARG A 148 5.32 20.24 33.23
N TRP A 149 4.38 21.15 33.50
CA TRP A 149 3.54 21.73 32.46
C TRP A 149 3.84 23.21 32.23
N ASN A 150 4.11 23.56 30.97
CA ASN A 150 4.18 24.96 30.57
C ASN A 150 2.75 25.50 30.44
N ASP A 151 2.45 26.60 31.12
CA ASP A 151 1.18 27.33 31.04
C ASP A 151 1.36 28.52 30.06
N PRO A 152 0.83 28.44 28.83
CA PRO A 152 0.81 29.53 27.85
C PRO A 152 -0.42 30.43 27.97
N ASP A 153 -1.15 30.40 29.09
CA ASP A 153 -2.43 31.07 29.34
C ASP A 153 -3.71 30.35 28.91
N MET A 154 -4.83 30.96 29.30
CA MET A 154 -6.18 30.54 29.05
C MET A 154 -6.57 30.39 27.57
N LEU A 155 -7.62 29.62 27.36
CA LEU A 155 -8.33 29.49 26.11
C LEU A 155 -9.27 30.68 25.92
N GLU A 156 -9.04 31.48 24.87
CA GLU A 156 -9.88 32.60 24.47
C GLU A 156 -11.13 32.17 23.66
N VAL A 157 -11.37 30.86 23.58
CA VAL A 157 -12.45 30.26 22.79
C VAL A 157 -13.82 30.78 23.25
N GLY A 158 -14.47 31.58 22.41
CA GLY A 158 -15.80 32.11 22.66
C GLY A 158 -15.88 33.54 23.21
N ASN A 159 -14.77 34.26 23.31
CA ASN A 159 -14.75 35.64 23.82
C ASN A 159 -15.12 36.72 22.77
N GLY A 160 -15.31 36.33 21.50
CA GLY A 160 -15.90 37.14 20.43
C GLY A 160 -14.92 37.88 19.50
N GLY A 161 -13.62 37.84 19.78
CA GLY A 161 -12.55 38.54 19.04
C GLY A 161 -11.96 37.78 17.85
N MET A 162 -12.34 36.51 17.62
CA MET A 162 -11.85 35.69 16.50
C MET A 162 -12.93 34.84 15.84
N SER A 163 -12.63 34.32 14.66
CA SER A 163 -13.49 33.37 13.94
C SER A 163 -13.49 31.97 14.59
N LEU A 164 -14.51 31.16 14.27
CA LEU A 164 -14.62 29.78 14.76
C LEU A 164 -13.42 28.91 14.35
N GLU A 165 -12.87 29.13 13.16
CA GLU A 165 -11.69 28.42 12.67
C GLU A 165 -10.42 28.81 13.43
N GLU A 166 -10.31 30.09 13.80
CA GLU A 166 -9.22 30.57 14.64
C GLU A 166 -9.33 30.01 16.05
N TYR A 167 -10.54 29.92 16.61
CA TYR A 167 -10.79 29.23 17.88
C TYR A 167 -10.46 27.73 17.84
N GLN A 168 -10.79 27.02 16.76
CA GLN A 168 -10.38 25.62 16.58
C GLN A 168 -8.86 25.49 16.49
N SER A 169 -8.20 26.41 15.79
CA SER A 169 -6.74 26.41 15.65
C SER A 169 -6.06 26.67 16.99
N HIS A 170 -6.55 27.66 17.75
CA HIS A 170 -6.08 27.97 19.10
C HIS A 170 -6.22 26.76 20.03
N PHE A 171 -7.41 26.14 20.09
CA PHE A 171 -7.62 24.99 20.96
C PHE A 171 -6.75 23.79 20.55
N SER A 172 -6.60 23.55 19.24
CA SER A 172 -5.72 22.49 18.72
C SER A 172 -4.28 22.63 19.21
N ILE A 173 -3.75 23.85 19.18
CA ILE A 173 -2.37 24.14 19.59
C ILE A 173 -2.20 23.98 21.08
N TRP A 174 -3.12 24.53 21.89
CA TRP A 174 -3.10 24.35 23.34
C TRP A 174 -3.21 22.87 23.75
N ALA A 175 -4.00 22.08 22.99
CA ALA A 175 -4.10 20.66 23.20
C ALA A 175 -2.76 19.94 22.93
N ILE A 176 -2.13 20.14 21.76
CA ILE A 176 -0.88 19.46 21.41
C ILE A 176 0.32 19.94 22.22
N VAL A 177 0.27 21.17 22.75
CA VAL A 177 1.31 21.68 23.65
C VAL A 177 1.10 21.29 25.12
N LYS A 178 0.10 20.45 25.42
CA LYS A 178 -0.17 19.97 26.78
C LYS A 178 -0.40 21.10 27.78
N ALA A 179 -0.94 22.21 27.30
CA ALA A 179 -1.28 23.34 28.13
C ALA A 179 -2.42 22.97 29.09
N PRO A 180 -2.45 23.54 30.31
CA PRO A 180 -3.67 23.58 31.10
C PRO A 180 -4.79 24.23 30.26
N LEU A 181 -5.87 23.51 29.99
CA LEU A 181 -6.97 23.96 29.13
C LEU A 181 -7.96 24.85 29.91
N LEU A 182 -7.50 26.04 30.32
CA LEU A 182 -8.28 26.94 31.17
C LEU A 182 -9.32 27.67 30.32
N ILE A 183 -10.61 27.49 30.60
CA ILE A 183 -11.68 28.12 29.82
C ILE A 183 -11.77 29.60 30.21
N GLY A 184 -11.66 30.47 29.21
CA GLY A 184 -11.67 31.92 29.42
C GLY A 184 -12.98 32.64 29.15
N CYS A 185 -14.01 31.94 28.66
CA CYS A 185 -15.32 32.50 28.36
C CYS A 185 -16.38 32.11 29.41
N ASP A 186 -17.47 32.88 29.48
CA ASP A 186 -18.65 32.48 30.26
C ASP A 186 -19.42 31.35 29.54
N ILE A 187 -19.36 30.15 30.10
CA ILE A 187 -19.96 28.94 29.52
C ILE A 187 -21.49 29.03 29.44
N ARG A 188 -22.13 29.84 30.29
CA ARG A 188 -23.60 29.97 30.35
C ARG A 188 -24.14 30.74 29.15
N SER A 189 -23.36 31.69 28.64
CA SER A 189 -23.69 32.50 27.47
C SER A 189 -22.95 32.04 26.21
N ALA A 190 -22.13 30.98 26.31
CA ALA A 190 -21.38 30.44 25.19
C ALA A 190 -22.30 29.90 24.08
N SER A 191 -21.96 30.21 22.84
CA SER A 191 -22.67 29.70 21.67
C SER A 191 -22.59 28.16 21.58
N ARG A 192 -23.52 27.55 20.84
CA ARG A 192 -23.50 26.10 20.60
C ARG A 192 -22.23 25.67 19.88
N GLU A 193 -21.71 26.53 19.01
CA GLU A 193 -20.46 26.36 18.27
C GLU A 193 -19.26 26.41 19.21
N THR A 194 -19.23 27.36 20.15
CA THR A 194 -18.20 27.47 21.21
C THR A 194 -18.18 26.21 22.07
N LEU A 195 -19.35 25.77 22.55
CA LEU A 195 -19.48 24.55 23.37
C LEU A 195 -19.05 23.30 22.59
N ARG A 196 -19.29 23.25 21.28
CA ARG A 196 -18.83 22.16 20.41
C ARG A 196 -17.30 22.15 20.26
N ILE A 197 -16.66 23.32 20.21
CA ILE A 197 -15.19 23.42 20.17
C ILE A 197 -14.63 22.95 21.50
N LEU A 198 -15.05 23.54 22.61
CA LEU A 198 -14.58 23.21 23.96
C LEU A 198 -14.88 21.76 24.37
N GLY A 199 -16.02 21.21 23.95
CA GLY A 199 -16.45 19.85 24.28
C GLY A 199 -15.91 18.75 23.35
N ASN A 200 -14.93 19.03 22.47
CA ASN A 200 -14.36 18.02 21.59
C ASN A 200 -13.47 17.03 22.35
N LYS A 201 -14.05 15.88 22.69
CA LYS A 201 -13.39 14.80 23.45
C LYS A 201 -12.11 14.27 22.79
N GLU A 202 -12.04 14.19 21.46
CA GLU A 202 -10.83 13.66 20.79
C GLU A 202 -9.64 14.62 20.87
N VAL A 203 -9.90 15.93 20.87
CA VAL A 203 -8.89 16.97 21.05
C VAL A 203 -8.44 17.03 22.51
N ILE A 204 -9.37 16.88 23.46
CA ILE A 204 -9.07 16.76 24.89
C ILE A 204 -8.23 15.50 25.15
N ASP A 205 -8.55 14.36 24.54
CA ASP A 205 -7.77 13.12 24.67
C ASP A 205 -6.33 13.28 24.17
N VAL A 206 -6.11 14.09 23.12
CA VAL A 206 -4.76 14.46 22.69
C VAL A 206 -4.05 15.25 23.78
N ASN A 207 -4.70 16.22 24.43
CA ASN A 207 -4.10 16.97 25.53
C ASN A 207 -3.77 16.06 26.72
N GLN A 208 -4.72 15.21 27.11
CA GLN A 208 -4.64 14.31 28.27
C GLN A 208 -3.89 13.00 28.02
N ASP A 209 -3.27 12.82 26.84
CA ASP A 209 -2.54 11.59 26.54
C ASP A 209 -1.40 11.33 27.57
N PRO A 210 -1.31 10.09 28.12
CA PRO A 210 -0.46 9.78 29.27
C PRO A 210 1.04 9.87 29.00
N LEU A 211 1.46 9.94 27.74
CA LEU A 211 2.88 10.19 27.43
C LEU A 211 3.29 11.61 27.86
N GLY A 212 2.35 12.57 27.88
CA GLY A 212 2.56 13.91 28.40
C GLY A 212 3.64 14.73 27.69
N VAL A 213 4.05 14.35 26.48
CA VAL A 213 5.10 15.04 25.73
C VAL A 213 4.50 16.16 24.89
N GLN A 214 5.06 17.37 25.02
CA GLN A 214 4.69 18.52 24.23
C GLN A 214 5.03 18.33 22.75
N ALA A 215 4.09 18.58 21.85
CA ALA A 215 4.37 18.67 20.42
C ALA A 215 5.19 19.92 20.09
N ARG A 216 6.02 19.82 19.03
CA ARG A 216 6.90 20.92 18.59
C ARG A 216 6.65 21.29 17.15
N LYS A 217 6.97 22.53 16.81
CA LYS A 217 7.04 22.97 15.42
C LYS A 217 8.18 22.26 14.70
N ILE A 218 7.87 21.44 13.69
CA ILE A 218 8.87 20.69 12.91
C ILE A 218 9.21 21.36 11.57
N ARG A 219 8.31 22.20 11.05
CA ARG A 219 8.53 22.94 9.80
C ARG A 219 7.76 24.25 9.79
N SER A 220 8.39 25.31 9.29
CA SER A 220 7.74 26.58 8.98
C SER A 220 8.31 27.14 7.66
N LYS A 221 7.45 27.39 6.67
CA LYS A 221 7.84 28.01 5.40
C LYS A 221 6.69 28.86 4.85
N ALA A 222 6.93 30.16 4.64
CA ALA A 222 5.97 31.10 4.06
C ALA A 222 4.60 31.11 4.78
N GLY A 223 4.59 31.05 6.11
CA GLY A 223 3.36 31.02 6.92
C GLY A 223 2.64 29.66 6.96
N LEU A 224 3.22 28.61 6.35
CA LEU A 224 2.72 27.24 6.40
C LEU A 224 3.55 26.42 7.37
N GLU A 225 2.92 25.96 8.44
CA GLU A 225 3.60 25.29 9.55
C GLU A 225 3.10 23.87 9.74
N VAL A 226 4.00 23.01 10.21
CA VAL A 226 3.67 21.66 10.67
C VAL A 226 4.19 21.51 12.09
N TRP A 227 3.29 21.13 12.99
CA TRP A 227 3.58 20.78 14.36
C TRP A 227 3.33 19.29 14.54
N ALA A 228 4.21 18.61 15.28
CA ALA A 228 4.06 17.19 15.55
C ALA A 228 4.62 16.82 16.91
N GLY A 229 3.98 15.83 17.55
CA GLY A 229 4.39 15.31 18.85
C GLY A 229 4.05 13.83 18.99
N PRO A 230 4.86 13.04 19.72
CA PRO A 230 4.53 11.66 20.01
C PRO A 230 3.38 11.60 21.02
N LEU A 231 2.54 10.59 20.88
CA LEU A 231 1.50 10.21 21.83
C LEU A 231 1.76 8.78 22.32
N SER A 232 1.07 8.39 23.40
CA SER A 232 1.09 7.03 23.92
C SER A 232 0.67 6.01 22.85
N MET A 233 1.05 4.74 23.07
CA MET A 233 0.80 3.63 22.14
C MET A 233 1.43 3.81 20.74
N ARG A 234 2.54 4.57 20.64
CA ARG A 234 3.25 4.87 19.37
C ARG A 234 2.40 5.62 18.34
N ARG A 235 1.41 6.37 18.82
CA ARG A 235 0.66 7.32 17.99
C ARG A 235 1.45 8.62 17.85
N VAL A 236 1.10 9.43 16.87
CA VAL A 236 1.69 10.76 16.64
C VAL A 236 0.54 11.71 16.32
N VAL A 237 0.54 12.89 16.94
CA VAL A 237 -0.40 13.97 16.59
C VAL A 237 0.26 14.94 15.63
N ILE A 238 -0.50 15.44 14.66
CA ILE A 238 -0.02 16.38 13.65
C ILE A 238 -1.00 17.56 13.52
N VAL A 239 -0.47 18.77 13.59
CA VAL A 239 -1.21 20.00 13.27
C VAL A 239 -0.64 20.63 12.02
N LEU A 240 -1.49 20.82 11.01
CA LEU A 240 -1.16 21.53 9.78
C LEU A 240 -1.69 22.96 9.91
N TRP A 241 -0.80 23.88 10.31
CA TRP A 241 -1.21 25.24 10.67
C TRP A 241 -0.89 26.22 9.55
N ASN A 242 -1.93 26.77 8.91
CA ASN A 242 -1.80 27.83 7.92
C ASN A 242 -2.03 29.22 8.55
N ARG A 243 -0.96 30.00 8.73
CA ARG A 243 -1.00 31.38 9.23
C ARG A 243 -1.23 32.42 8.13
N SER A 244 -1.25 32.01 6.85
CA SER A 244 -1.47 32.94 5.74
C SER A 244 -2.96 33.31 5.60
N GLN A 245 -3.21 34.48 5.02
CA GLN A 245 -4.57 34.96 4.72
C GLN A 245 -5.25 34.17 3.58
N SER A 246 -4.55 33.26 2.89
CA SER A 246 -5.04 32.57 1.70
C SER A 246 -5.01 31.04 1.80
N ARG A 247 -5.80 30.40 0.92
CA ARG A 247 -5.82 28.94 0.72
C ARG A 247 -4.42 28.44 0.32
N ALA A 248 -3.73 27.65 1.15
CA ALA A 248 -2.46 27.01 0.77
C ALA A 248 -2.33 25.56 1.26
N PRO A 249 -1.80 24.63 0.43
CA PRO A 249 -1.61 23.23 0.82
C PRO A 249 -0.36 23.05 1.70
N ILE A 250 -0.48 22.24 2.76
CA ILE A 250 0.63 21.84 3.63
C ILE A 250 0.80 20.33 3.52
N THR A 251 2.01 19.84 3.24
CA THR A 251 2.27 18.41 3.03
C THR A 251 3.37 17.92 3.95
N VAL A 252 3.13 16.90 4.77
CA VAL A 252 4.15 16.33 5.67
C VAL A 252 4.50 14.91 5.25
N GLY A 253 5.79 14.58 5.14
CA GLY A 253 6.23 13.20 4.95
C GLY A 253 6.19 12.41 6.26
N TRP A 254 5.80 11.13 6.22
CA TRP A 254 5.81 10.28 7.43
C TRP A 254 7.17 10.21 8.12
N GLY A 255 8.26 10.21 7.33
CA GLY A 255 9.61 10.27 7.88
C GLY A 255 9.93 11.57 8.64
N GLU A 256 9.30 12.69 8.28
CA GLU A 256 9.47 13.99 8.98
C GLU A 256 8.86 13.97 10.38
N VAL A 257 7.82 13.17 10.59
CA VAL A 257 7.12 13.01 11.89
C VAL A 257 7.58 11.75 12.65
N GLY A 258 8.70 11.15 12.25
CA GLY A 258 9.28 9.99 12.93
C GLY A 258 8.57 8.66 12.66
N LEU A 259 7.72 8.59 11.63
CA LEU A 259 7.00 7.38 11.24
C LEU A 259 7.65 6.69 10.02
N SER A 260 7.84 5.38 10.10
CA SER A 260 8.38 4.58 9.00
C SER A 260 7.24 3.93 8.18
N PRO A 261 7.23 4.03 6.84
CA PRO A 261 6.13 3.57 5.98
C PRO A 261 6.05 2.05 5.82
N THR A 262 6.56 1.27 6.78
CA THR A 262 6.55 -0.19 6.74
C THR A 262 5.18 -0.79 7.08
N ASN A 263 4.31 -0.01 7.75
CA ASN A 263 2.93 -0.37 8.10
C ASN A 263 1.93 0.68 7.59
N PRO A 264 0.68 0.31 7.27
CA PRO A 264 -0.38 1.29 7.04
C PRO A 264 -0.66 2.08 8.33
N LEU A 265 -0.65 3.40 8.23
CA LEU A 265 -0.99 4.33 9.31
C LEU A 265 -2.47 4.69 9.16
N ILE A 266 -3.22 4.61 10.27
CA ILE A 266 -4.57 5.18 10.36
C ILE A 266 -4.37 6.64 10.76
N VAL A 267 -4.92 7.55 9.96
CA VAL A 267 -4.89 8.99 10.21
C VAL A 267 -6.32 9.40 10.51
N ARG A 268 -6.57 10.17 11.58
CA ARG A 268 -7.92 10.54 12.01
C ARG A 268 -8.02 12.04 12.15
N ASP A 269 -8.95 12.65 11.42
CA ASP A 269 -9.25 14.07 11.59
C ASP A 269 -10.15 14.27 12.82
N LEU A 270 -9.59 14.86 13.88
CA LEU A 270 -10.26 15.02 15.18
C LEU A 270 -11.35 16.11 15.17
N TRP A 271 -11.34 17.02 14.19
CA TRP A 271 -12.39 18.04 14.03
C TRP A 271 -13.50 17.60 13.07
N ALA A 272 -13.18 16.69 12.15
CA ALA A 272 -14.16 16.04 11.28
C ALA A 272 -14.77 14.77 11.89
N PHE A 273 -14.11 14.16 12.89
CA PHE A 273 -14.42 12.83 13.43
C PHE A 273 -14.36 11.72 12.36
N GLU A 274 -13.49 11.90 11.36
CA GLU A 274 -13.37 11.03 10.18
C GLU A 274 -11.95 10.49 10.06
N ASP A 275 -11.81 9.18 9.82
CA ASP A 275 -10.50 8.62 9.47
C ASP A 275 -10.14 9.08 8.04
N VAL A 276 -9.02 9.77 7.88
CA VAL A 276 -8.54 10.28 6.59
C VAL A 276 -8.05 9.12 5.73
N VAL A 277 -8.96 8.67 4.88
CA VAL A 277 -8.78 7.57 3.94
C VAL A 277 -7.87 7.98 2.79
N HIS A 278 -6.76 7.27 2.57
CA HIS A 278 -6.02 7.41 1.33
C HIS A 278 -6.77 6.72 0.16
N THR A 279 -7.31 7.52 -0.76
CA THR A 279 -8.07 7.02 -1.92
C THR A 279 -7.17 6.61 -3.09
N ILE A 280 -7.42 5.43 -3.68
CA ILE A 280 -6.66 4.92 -4.83
C ILE A 280 -7.18 5.56 -6.12
N THR A 281 -6.28 6.16 -6.90
CA THR A 281 -6.61 6.70 -8.22
C THR A 281 -6.72 5.59 -9.26
N ILE A 282 -7.94 5.28 -9.74
CA ILE A 282 -8.13 4.42 -10.91
C ILE A 282 -8.11 5.29 -12.18
N LYS A 283 -6.98 5.31 -12.88
CA LYS A 283 -6.89 5.92 -14.22
C LYS A 283 -7.57 5.00 -15.25
N LYS A 284 -8.71 5.43 -15.82
CA LYS A 284 -9.18 4.91 -17.12
C LYS A 284 -8.34 5.56 -18.22
N GLY A 285 -7.79 4.72 -19.12
CA GLY A 285 -6.93 5.18 -20.21
C GLY A 285 -7.70 6.04 -21.21
N GLY A 286 -7.26 7.28 -21.37
CA GLY A 286 -7.65 8.16 -22.47
C GLY A 286 -6.39 8.55 -23.26
N GLY A 287 -6.49 8.51 -24.58
CA GLY A 287 -5.41 8.83 -25.52
C GLY A 287 -4.94 10.29 -25.44
N TRP A 288 -3.92 10.58 -26.27
CA TRP A 288 -2.96 11.69 -26.22
C TRP A 288 -3.53 13.14 -26.27
N PHE A 289 -4.85 13.35 -26.23
CA PHE A 289 -5.42 14.70 -26.16
C PHE A 289 -6.16 14.92 -24.83
N ARG A 290 -5.59 15.85 -24.07
CA ARG A 290 -5.90 16.25 -22.68
C ARG A 290 -7.36 16.73 -22.54
N ARG A 291 -8.30 15.80 -22.32
CA ARG A 291 -9.61 16.09 -21.71
C ARG A 291 -9.56 15.72 -20.23
N LYS A 292 -9.85 16.68 -19.34
CA LYS A 292 -10.03 16.47 -17.89
C LYS A 292 -11.12 15.41 -17.67
N THR A 293 -10.73 14.15 -17.47
CA THR A 293 -11.63 13.08 -17.04
C THR A 293 -12.04 13.31 -15.59
N LYS A 294 -13.33 13.53 -15.35
CA LYS A 294 -13.95 13.60 -14.02
C LYS A 294 -13.88 12.21 -13.39
N SER A 295 -13.12 12.05 -12.29
CA SER A 295 -13.04 10.81 -11.53
C SER A 295 -14.26 10.67 -10.63
N VAL A 296 -15.01 9.57 -10.74
CA VAL A 296 -16.12 9.23 -9.85
C VAL A 296 -15.64 8.13 -8.91
N GLU A 297 -15.68 8.38 -7.61
CA GLU A 297 -15.31 7.42 -6.57
C GLU A 297 -16.53 6.55 -6.20
N ARG A 298 -16.32 5.24 -6.01
CA ARG A 298 -17.40 4.30 -5.65
C ARG A 298 -16.98 3.45 -4.46
N LEU A 299 -17.73 3.55 -3.36
CA LEU A 299 -17.60 2.68 -2.19
C LEU A 299 -18.08 1.26 -2.54
N ILE A 300 -17.19 0.27 -2.43
CA ILE A 300 -17.48 -1.12 -2.80
C ILE A 300 -17.97 -1.95 -1.60
N LEU A 301 -17.44 -1.72 -0.40
CA LEU A 301 -17.82 -2.43 0.83
C LEU A 301 -18.32 -1.43 1.87
N LYS A 302 -19.44 -1.74 2.54
CA LYS A 302 -20.18 -0.82 3.41
C LYS A 302 -20.38 -1.42 4.80
N GLY A 303 -19.38 -1.26 5.69
CA GLY A 303 -19.51 -1.56 7.12
C GLY A 303 -19.78 -3.04 7.47
N ASN A 304 -19.14 -3.98 6.77
CA ASN A 304 -19.30 -5.42 7.02
C ASN A 304 -18.64 -5.83 8.34
N THR A 305 -19.28 -6.73 9.08
CA THR A 305 -18.82 -7.25 10.39
C THR A 305 -19.04 -8.76 10.44
N GLY A 306 -18.11 -9.50 11.06
CA GLY A 306 -18.24 -10.96 11.21
C GLY A 306 -17.01 -11.60 11.85
N THR A 307 -17.16 -12.83 12.35
CA THR A 307 -16.11 -13.64 12.98
C THR A 307 -16.18 -15.12 12.57
N VAL A 308 -15.04 -15.76 12.34
CA VAL A 308 -14.94 -17.17 11.97
C VAL A 308 -13.94 -17.86 12.87
N LEU A 309 -14.36 -18.95 13.49
CA LEU A 309 -13.56 -19.71 14.45
C LEU A 309 -12.84 -20.89 13.77
N PRO A 310 -11.80 -21.46 14.41
CA PRO A 310 -11.19 -22.71 13.97
C PRO A 310 -12.23 -23.84 13.86
N GLY A 311 -12.15 -24.63 12.79
CA GLY A 311 -13.13 -25.68 12.53
C GLY A 311 -14.33 -25.25 11.70
N GLU A 312 -14.58 -23.94 11.58
CA GLU A 312 -15.72 -23.41 10.85
C GLU A 312 -15.41 -23.18 9.36
N LEU A 313 -16.41 -23.46 8.54
CA LEU A 313 -16.41 -23.19 7.11
C LEU A 313 -17.46 -22.11 6.80
N LEU A 314 -16.98 -20.92 6.44
CA LEU A 314 -17.78 -19.75 6.08
C LEU A 314 -17.96 -19.67 4.55
N ALA A 315 -19.22 -19.61 4.11
CA ALA A 315 -19.58 -19.33 2.73
C ALA A 315 -20.06 -17.88 2.57
N ILE A 316 -19.42 -17.13 1.67
CA ILE A 316 -19.81 -15.77 1.28
C ILE A 316 -20.64 -15.86 -0.01
N LEU A 317 -21.91 -15.49 0.09
CA LEU A 317 -22.90 -15.50 -0.99
C LEU A 317 -23.31 -14.08 -1.37
N GLY A 318 -23.88 -13.95 -2.56
CA GLY A 318 -24.40 -12.68 -3.07
C GLY A 318 -24.32 -12.59 -4.60
N PRO A 319 -25.05 -11.67 -5.22
CA PRO A 319 -25.07 -11.52 -6.68
C PRO A 319 -23.73 -11.03 -7.23
N SER A 320 -23.59 -11.07 -8.54
CA SER A 320 -22.42 -10.50 -9.22
C SER A 320 -22.28 -9.01 -8.92
N GLY A 321 -21.08 -8.58 -8.57
CA GLY A 321 -20.82 -7.18 -8.19
C GLY A 321 -21.19 -6.79 -6.74
N SER A 322 -21.66 -7.72 -5.90
CA SER A 322 -22.00 -7.42 -4.50
C SER A 322 -20.80 -7.17 -3.58
N GLY A 323 -19.57 -7.40 -4.06
CA GLY A 323 -18.34 -7.19 -3.30
C GLY A 323 -17.69 -8.44 -2.71
N LYS A 324 -18.18 -9.67 -3.02
CA LYS A 324 -17.64 -10.95 -2.50
C LYS A 324 -16.11 -11.09 -2.63
N THR A 325 -15.60 -11.06 -3.87
CA THR A 325 -14.16 -11.18 -4.16
C THR A 325 -13.36 -10.03 -3.55
N THR A 326 -13.94 -8.83 -3.50
CA THR A 326 -13.33 -7.67 -2.85
C THR A 326 -13.18 -7.90 -1.34
N LEU A 327 -14.24 -8.37 -0.66
CA LEU A 327 -14.19 -8.68 0.77
C LEU A 327 -13.20 -9.81 1.05
N LEU A 328 -13.23 -10.89 0.27
CA LEU A 328 -12.29 -12.00 0.43
C LEU A 328 -10.84 -11.54 0.23
N SER A 329 -10.57 -10.71 -0.78
CA SER A 329 -9.25 -10.15 -1.05
C SER A 329 -8.80 -9.16 0.05
N ALA A 330 -9.73 -8.45 0.69
CA ALA A 330 -9.48 -7.63 1.88
C ALA A 330 -9.05 -8.50 3.06
N LEU A 331 -9.82 -9.55 3.37
CA LEU A 331 -9.52 -10.50 4.46
C LEU A 331 -8.17 -11.20 4.25
N GLY A 332 -7.84 -11.57 3.02
CA GLY A 332 -6.54 -12.12 2.65
C GLY A 332 -5.39 -11.11 2.61
N GLY A 333 -5.66 -9.83 2.86
CA GLY A 333 -4.65 -8.75 2.83
C GLY A 333 -4.02 -8.52 1.46
N ARG A 334 -4.73 -8.85 0.37
CA ARG A 334 -4.31 -8.68 -1.03
C ARG A 334 -4.77 -7.36 -1.65
N LEU A 335 -5.71 -6.66 -1.02
CA LEU A 335 -6.07 -5.30 -1.40
C LEU A 335 -5.07 -4.31 -0.82
N SER A 336 -4.42 -3.54 -1.69
CA SER A 336 -3.73 -2.30 -1.31
C SER A 336 -4.78 -1.23 -1.09
N GLY A 337 -4.83 -0.60 0.08
CA GLY A 337 -5.77 0.49 0.38
C GLY A 337 -7.13 0.01 0.92
N LEU A 338 -7.10 -0.73 2.03
CA LEU A 338 -8.31 -0.85 2.86
C LEU A 338 -8.65 0.55 3.38
N THR A 339 -9.82 1.06 3.01
CA THR A 339 -10.18 2.45 3.27
C THR A 339 -10.62 2.70 4.71
N SER A 340 -11.22 1.72 5.38
CA SER A 340 -11.70 1.80 6.77
C SER A 340 -11.95 0.38 7.31
N GLY A 341 -11.94 0.24 8.64
CA GLY A 341 -12.18 -1.03 9.36
C GLY A 341 -10.89 -1.74 9.80
N SER A 342 -11.01 -2.61 10.80
CA SER A 342 -9.93 -3.45 11.31
C SER A 342 -10.15 -4.92 10.93
N ILE A 343 -9.08 -5.59 10.52
CA ILE A 343 -9.06 -7.05 10.28
C ILE A 343 -8.06 -7.63 11.26
N THR A 344 -8.56 -8.41 12.21
CA THR A 344 -7.77 -9.14 13.20
C THR A 344 -7.77 -10.63 12.89
N TYR A 345 -6.70 -11.30 13.29
CA TYR A 345 -6.55 -12.74 13.28
C TYR A 345 -6.01 -13.14 14.64
N ASN A 346 -6.80 -13.91 15.40
CA ASN A 346 -6.54 -14.18 16.82
C ASN A 346 -6.21 -12.86 17.57
N ASP A 347 -7.07 -11.86 17.39
CA ASP A 347 -6.98 -10.50 17.96
C ASP A 347 -5.73 -9.68 17.60
N LYS A 348 -4.93 -10.16 16.65
CA LYS A 348 -3.75 -9.46 16.15
C LYS A 348 -3.99 -8.94 14.74
N PRO A 349 -3.54 -7.72 14.40
CA PRO A 349 -3.66 -7.21 13.04
C PRO A 349 -2.87 -8.07 12.05
N LEU A 350 -3.34 -8.09 10.80
CA LEU A 350 -2.75 -8.90 9.74
C LEU A 350 -1.30 -8.49 9.40
N SER A 351 -0.32 -9.23 9.91
CA SER A 351 1.11 -9.02 9.63
C SER A 351 1.56 -9.66 8.32
N VAL A 352 2.68 -9.19 7.75
CA VAL A 352 3.28 -9.77 6.52
C VAL A 352 3.68 -11.24 6.72
N ALA A 353 4.16 -11.61 7.90
CA ALA A 353 4.50 -13.00 8.22
C ALA A 353 3.24 -13.88 8.25
N MET A 354 2.14 -13.35 8.78
CA MET A 354 0.85 -14.06 8.82
C MET A 354 0.29 -14.27 7.40
N LYS A 355 0.40 -13.28 6.51
CA LYS A 355 0.02 -13.44 5.08
C LYS A 355 0.79 -14.55 4.36
N ARG A 356 2.02 -14.86 4.79
CA ARG A 356 2.80 -15.97 4.23
C ARG A 356 2.36 -17.34 4.74
N ASN A 357 1.71 -17.37 5.91
CA ASN A 357 1.24 -18.58 6.58
C ASN A 357 -0.27 -18.83 6.37
N THR A 358 -0.98 -17.93 5.70
CA THR A 358 -2.35 -18.16 5.23
C THR A 358 -2.35 -18.69 3.80
N GLY A 359 -3.33 -19.54 3.49
CA GLY A 359 -3.56 -20.01 2.12
C GLY A 359 -4.57 -19.12 1.42
N PHE A 360 -4.33 -18.76 0.16
CA PHE A 360 -5.33 -18.06 -0.64
C PHE A 360 -5.35 -18.57 -2.08
N VAL A 361 -6.46 -19.23 -2.41
CA VAL A 361 -6.78 -19.77 -3.74
C VAL A 361 -7.55 -18.72 -4.51
N ALA A 362 -6.98 -18.22 -5.61
CA ALA A 362 -7.64 -17.25 -6.47
C ALA A 362 -8.69 -17.91 -7.39
N GLN A 363 -9.61 -17.10 -7.93
CA GLN A 363 -10.65 -17.57 -8.84
C GLN A 363 -10.07 -18.24 -10.10
N HIS A 364 -9.04 -17.62 -10.69
CA HIS A 364 -8.36 -18.15 -11.88
C HIS A 364 -7.12 -18.96 -11.54
N ASP A 365 -7.14 -20.23 -11.93
CA ASP A 365 -6.05 -21.17 -11.71
C ASP A 365 -4.94 -21.01 -12.76
N MET A 366 -3.97 -20.14 -12.48
CA MET A 366 -2.81 -19.91 -13.36
C MET A 366 -1.66 -20.86 -13.04
N PHE A 367 -1.24 -21.65 -14.03
CA PHE A 367 -0.14 -22.62 -13.93
C PHE A 367 0.76 -22.58 -15.17
N TYR A 368 1.97 -23.12 -15.04
CA TYR A 368 2.84 -23.40 -16.18
C TYR A 368 2.32 -24.65 -16.91
N PRO A 369 1.94 -24.56 -18.20
CA PRO A 369 1.24 -25.65 -18.90
C PRO A 369 2.04 -26.95 -19.04
N TYR A 370 3.37 -26.85 -19.20
CA TYR A 370 4.24 -28.00 -19.49
C TYR A 370 4.78 -28.71 -18.25
N LEU A 371 4.49 -28.22 -17.05
CA LEU A 371 4.86 -28.89 -15.81
C LEU A 371 3.82 -29.93 -15.44
N THR A 372 4.26 -31.04 -14.85
CA THR A 372 3.36 -32.04 -14.27
C THR A 372 2.77 -31.58 -12.93
N VAL A 373 1.71 -32.26 -12.48
CA VAL A 373 1.11 -32.03 -11.15
C VAL A 373 2.16 -32.18 -10.05
N THR A 374 2.91 -33.28 -10.05
CA THR A 374 3.99 -33.52 -9.08
C THR A 374 5.07 -32.44 -9.15
N GLU A 375 5.54 -32.07 -10.34
CA GLU A 375 6.55 -31.03 -10.49
C GLU A 375 6.09 -29.69 -9.92
N THR A 376 4.85 -29.32 -10.21
CA THR A 376 4.28 -28.04 -9.77
C THR A 376 4.20 -27.97 -8.24
N LEU A 377 3.74 -29.05 -7.59
CA LEU A 377 3.66 -29.10 -6.13
C LEU A 377 5.06 -29.21 -5.50
N VAL A 378 5.97 -30.00 -6.06
CA VAL A 378 7.35 -30.12 -5.58
C VAL A 378 8.10 -28.78 -5.69
N PHE A 379 8.01 -28.08 -6.82
CA PHE A 379 8.64 -26.75 -6.95
C PHE A 379 8.03 -25.76 -5.96
N THR A 380 6.71 -25.81 -5.74
CA THR A 380 6.03 -24.97 -4.75
C THR A 380 6.53 -25.29 -3.33
N ALA A 381 6.66 -26.57 -2.99
CA ALA A 381 7.16 -27.06 -1.71
C ALA A 381 8.61 -26.61 -1.46
N LEU A 382 9.49 -26.76 -2.45
CA LEU A 382 10.89 -26.33 -2.37
C LEU A 382 11.06 -24.82 -2.14
N LEU A 383 10.12 -24.00 -2.63
CA LEU A 383 10.16 -22.55 -2.50
C LEU A 383 9.52 -22.04 -1.19
N ARG A 384 8.41 -22.66 -0.74
CA ARG A 384 7.62 -22.19 0.40
C ARG A 384 7.99 -22.84 1.74
N LEU A 385 8.37 -24.12 1.74
CA LEU A 385 8.65 -24.86 2.98
C LEU A 385 9.99 -24.41 3.61
N PRO A 386 10.07 -24.38 4.95
CA PRO A 386 11.25 -23.92 5.68
C PRO A 386 12.47 -24.82 5.45
N ASN A 387 13.65 -24.25 5.69
CA ASN A 387 14.93 -24.97 5.59
C ASN A 387 15.20 -25.98 6.70
N SER A 388 14.33 -26.05 7.72
CA SER A 388 14.37 -27.13 8.72
C SER A 388 14.02 -28.50 8.13
N LEU A 389 13.33 -28.53 6.98
CA LEU A 389 12.97 -29.76 6.27
C LEU A 389 13.99 -30.07 5.19
N THR A 390 14.40 -31.34 5.09
CA THR A 390 15.29 -31.77 4.01
C THR A 390 14.57 -31.72 2.66
N LYS A 391 15.32 -31.73 1.56
CA LYS A 391 14.72 -31.80 0.22
C LYS A 391 13.81 -33.02 0.06
N LYS A 392 14.16 -34.16 0.66
CA LYS A 392 13.37 -35.39 0.63
C LYS A 392 12.05 -35.22 1.38
N ASP A 393 12.09 -34.61 2.56
CA ASP A 393 10.87 -34.33 3.34
C ASP A 393 9.93 -33.37 2.61
N LYS A 394 10.48 -32.34 1.96
CA LYS A 394 9.67 -31.40 1.15
C LYS A 394 8.98 -32.10 -0.02
N VAL A 395 9.64 -33.07 -0.66
CA VAL A 395 9.05 -33.88 -1.73
C VAL A 395 7.98 -34.81 -1.17
N SER A 396 8.26 -35.50 -0.06
CA SER A 396 7.30 -36.39 0.60
C SER A 396 6.04 -35.64 1.07
N GLN A 397 6.16 -34.41 1.57
CA GLN A 397 5.00 -33.57 1.88
C GLN A 397 4.18 -33.21 0.64
N ALA A 398 4.83 -32.96 -0.51
CA ALA A 398 4.12 -32.71 -1.76
C ALA A 398 3.36 -33.95 -2.24
N GLU A 399 3.94 -35.14 -2.07
CA GLU A 399 3.28 -36.42 -2.38
C GLU A 399 2.08 -36.67 -1.45
N ALA A 400 2.23 -36.42 -0.14
CA ALA A 400 1.12 -36.53 0.81
C ALA A 400 -0.06 -35.60 0.44
N VAL A 401 0.22 -34.37 -0.02
CA VAL A 401 -0.84 -33.44 -0.49
C VAL A 401 -1.50 -33.93 -1.78
N ILE A 402 -0.75 -34.58 -2.69
CA ILE A 402 -1.32 -35.19 -3.90
C ILE A 402 -2.33 -36.28 -3.52
N ASP A 403 -1.96 -37.14 -2.57
CA ASP A 403 -2.82 -38.23 -2.13
C ASP A 403 -4.04 -37.71 -1.35
N GLN A 404 -3.84 -36.74 -0.45
CA GLN A 404 -4.92 -36.12 0.31
C GLN A 404 -5.99 -35.47 -0.58
N LEU A 405 -5.59 -34.91 -1.74
CA LEU A 405 -6.50 -34.28 -2.69
C LEU A 405 -7.05 -35.25 -3.75
N GLY A 406 -6.69 -36.53 -3.68
CA GLY A 406 -7.11 -37.54 -4.66
C GLY A 406 -6.59 -37.25 -6.07
N LEU A 407 -5.35 -36.76 -6.18
CA LEU A 407 -4.67 -36.42 -7.44
C LEU A 407 -3.71 -37.53 -7.93
N THR A 408 -3.67 -38.68 -7.24
CA THR A 408 -2.73 -39.77 -7.52
C THR A 408 -2.79 -40.27 -8.97
N LYS A 409 -3.99 -40.32 -9.58
CA LYS A 409 -4.19 -40.76 -10.97
C LYS A 409 -3.56 -39.81 -12.01
N CYS A 410 -3.49 -38.51 -11.71
CA CYS A 410 -3.00 -37.48 -12.63
C CYS A 410 -1.63 -36.89 -12.21
N LYS A 411 -0.92 -37.52 -11.25
CA LYS A 411 0.33 -36.98 -10.67
C LYS A 411 1.42 -36.71 -11.70
N SER A 412 1.57 -37.59 -12.69
CA SER A 412 2.56 -37.50 -13.78
C SER A 412 2.01 -36.84 -15.04
N THR A 413 0.75 -36.38 -15.04
CA THR A 413 0.14 -35.71 -16.18
C THR A 413 0.53 -34.23 -16.18
N ILE A 414 0.78 -33.66 -17.36
CA ILE A 414 1.00 -32.22 -17.50
C ILE A 414 -0.27 -31.44 -17.15
N ILE A 415 -0.11 -30.27 -16.55
CA ILE A 415 -1.25 -29.41 -16.19
C ILE A 415 -2.00 -28.96 -17.45
N GLY A 416 -1.29 -28.65 -18.53
CA GLY A 416 -1.86 -28.14 -19.76
C GLY A 416 -2.41 -26.70 -19.63
N GLY A 417 -2.80 -26.15 -20.76
CA GLY A 417 -3.31 -24.79 -20.88
C GLY A 417 -4.36 -24.68 -21.97
N LYS A 418 -4.56 -23.48 -22.53
CA LYS A 418 -5.54 -23.26 -23.61
C LYS A 418 -5.17 -23.99 -24.91
N PHE A 419 -3.87 -24.15 -25.17
CA PHE A 419 -3.34 -24.71 -26.42
C PHE A 419 -2.80 -26.13 -26.27
N VAL A 420 -2.64 -26.61 -25.03
CA VAL A 420 -2.07 -27.93 -24.73
C VAL A 420 -3.03 -28.65 -23.80
N ARG A 421 -3.56 -29.78 -24.23
CA ARG A 421 -4.43 -30.62 -23.40
C ARG A 421 -3.67 -31.12 -22.17
N GLY A 422 -4.31 -31.06 -21.01
CA GLY A 422 -3.76 -31.56 -19.75
C GLY A 422 -4.85 -32.07 -18.83
N ILE A 423 -4.68 -31.86 -17.53
CA ILE A 423 -5.66 -32.27 -16.50
C ILE A 423 -7.02 -31.55 -16.65
N SER A 424 -8.07 -32.17 -16.10
CA SER A 424 -9.43 -31.61 -16.07
C SER A 424 -9.53 -30.33 -15.23
N GLY A 425 -10.62 -29.56 -15.40
CA GLY A 425 -10.86 -28.34 -14.61
C GLY A 425 -10.92 -28.59 -13.10
N GLY A 426 -11.58 -29.67 -12.67
CA GLY A 426 -11.66 -30.05 -11.26
C GLY A 426 -10.33 -30.51 -10.67
N GLU A 427 -9.54 -31.28 -11.42
CA GLU A 427 -8.17 -31.62 -11.03
C GLU A 427 -7.30 -30.36 -10.92
N ARG A 428 -7.39 -29.45 -11.90
CA ARG A 428 -6.67 -28.16 -11.87
C ARG A 428 -7.00 -27.34 -10.63
N LYS A 429 -8.28 -27.26 -10.25
CA LYS A 429 -8.70 -26.54 -9.05
C LYS A 429 -8.13 -27.19 -7.78
N ARG A 430 -8.16 -28.52 -7.69
CA ARG A 430 -7.54 -29.27 -6.59
C ARG A 430 -6.02 -29.05 -6.52
N VAL A 431 -5.31 -29.03 -7.65
CA VAL A 431 -3.88 -28.65 -7.67
C VAL A 431 -3.67 -27.24 -7.12
N SER A 432 -4.56 -26.28 -7.42
CA SER A 432 -4.47 -24.92 -6.87
C SER A 432 -4.69 -24.86 -5.37
N ILE A 433 -5.59 -25.69 -4.84
CA ILE A 433 -5.77 -25.86 -3.39
C ILE A 433 -4.51 -26.49 -2.79
N GLY A 434 -3.94 -27.51 -3.44
CA GLY A 434 -2.72 -28.18 -3.02
C GLY A 434 -1.51 -27.24 -2.89
N GLN A 435 -1.34 -26.29 -3.80
CA GLN A 435 -0.26 -25.28 -3.69
C GLN A 435 -0.30 -24.49 -2.39
N GLU A 436 -1.50 -24.22 -1.87
CA GLU A 436 -1.70 -23.47 -0.63
C GLU A 436 -1.68 -24.39 0.60
N LEU A 437 -2.09 -25.67 0.47
CA LEU A 437 -2.04 -26.64 1.57
C LEU A 437 -0.63 -27.10 1.94
N LEU A 438 0.35 -26.98 1.03
CA LEU A 438 1.74 -27.36 1.30
C LEU A 438 2.34 -26.69 2.55
N ILE A 439 1.95 -25.45 2.85
CA ILE A 439 2.44 -24.73 4.05
C ILE A 439 1.63 -25.06 5.32
N ASN A 440 0.70 -25.99 5.24
CA ASN A 440 -0.25 -26.37 6.28
C ASN A 440 -0.91 -25.14 6.97
N PRO A 441 -1.65 -24.30 6.22
CA PRO A 441 -2.19 -23.06 6.74
C PRO A 441 -3.34 -23.35 7.71
N SER A 442 -3.40 -22.59 8.81
CA SER A 442 -4.53 -22.61 9.76
C SER A 442 -5.78 -21.90 9.21
N LEU A 443 -5.59 -20.97 8.27
CA LEU A 443 -6.64 -20.21 7.60
C LEU A 443 -6.48 -20.29 6.08
N LEU A 444 -7.55 -20.70 5.40
CA LEU A 444 -7.60 -20.85 3.95
C LEU A 444 -8.73 -20.01 3.35
N PHE A 445 -8.37 -19.13 2.41
CA PHE A 445 -9.30 -18.34 1.62
C PHE A 445 -9.46 -18.95 0.22
N LEU A 446 -10.70 -19.12 -0.27
CA LEU A 446 -10.94 -19.60 -1.63
C LEU A 446 -11.93 -18.71 -2.37
N ASP A 447 -11.50 -18.14 -3.49
CA ASP A 447 -12.37 -17.34 -4.33
C ASP A 447 -13.04 -18.22 -5.38
N GLU A 448 -14.34 -18.44 -5.24
CA GLU A 448 -15.18 -19.19 -6.17
C GLU A 448 -14.59 -20.56 -6.59
N PRO A 449 -14.33 -21.48 -5.63
CA PRO A 449 -13.67 -22.75 -5.92
C PRO A 449 -14.53 -23.71 -6.76
N THR A 450 -15.84 -23.49 -6.88
CA THR A 450 -16.78 -24.34 -7.62
C THR A 450 -17.13 -23.83 -9.01
N THR A 451 -16.68 -22.62 -9.39
CA THR A 451 -17.06 -21.99 -10.66
C THR A 451 -16.49 -22.75 -11.86
N GLY A 452 -17.36 -23.03 -12.85
CA GLY A 452 -16.99 -23.73 -14.08
C GLY A 452 -16.80 -25.25 -13.93
N LEU A 453 -17.25 -25.82 -12.81
CA LEU A 453 -17.23 -27.26 -12.54
C LEU A 453 -18.64 -27.84 -12.60
N ASP A 454 -18.76 -29.11 -12.95
CA ASP A 454 -20.01 -29.85 -12.80
C ASP A 454 -20.36 -30.04 -11.32
N SER A 455 -21.63 -30.27 -11.03
CA SER A 455 -22.16 -30.39 -9.67
C SER A 455 -21.50 -31.51 -8.85
N THR A 456 -21.10 -32.62 -9.49
CA THR A 456 -20.50 -33.76 -8.79
C THR A 456 -19.07 -33.45 -8.36
N VAL A 457 -18.29 -32.80 -9.23
CA VAL A 457 -16.92 -32.39 -8.96
C VAL A 457 -16.88 -31.22 -7.98
N ALA A 458 -17.76 -30.23 -8.12
CA ALA A 458 -17.93 -29.14 -7.16
C ALA A 458 -18.22 -29.68 -5.76
N LYS A 459 -19.12 -30.66 -5.64
CA LYS A 459 -19.42 -31.33 -4.39
C LYS A 459 -18.21 -32.02 -3.78
N ARG A 460 -17.43 -32.75 -4.58
CA ARG A 460 -16.19 -33.40 -4.10
C ARG A 460 -15.19 -32.40 -3.53
N ILE A 461 -15.00 -31.26 -4.20
CA ILE A 461 -14.09 -30.21 -3.72
C ILE A 461 -14.58 -29.63 -2.38
N VAL A 462 -15.86 -29.30 -2.27
CA VAL A 462 -16.42 -28.75 -1.02
C VAL A 462 -16.37 -29.79 0.12
N MET A 463 -16.58 -31.08 -0.17
CA MET A 463 -16.40 -32.15 0.82
C MET A 463 -14.97 -32.21 1.34
N THR A 464 -13.96 -32.16 0.46
CA THR A 464 -12.56 -32.10 0.89
C THR A 464 -12.26 -30.86 1.73
N LEU A 465 -12.81 -29.69 1.37
CA LEU A 465 -12.66 -28.48 2.19
C LEU A 465 -13.33 -28.64 3.55
N TRP A 466 -14.52 -29.22 3.60
CA TRP A 466 -15.23 -29.48 4.84
C TRP A 466 -14.48 -30.45 5.76
N GLU A 467 -13.86 -31.49 5.22
CA GLU A 467 -12.96 -32.39 5.97
C GLU A 467 -11.73 -31.65 6.51
N LEU A 468 -11.13 -30.78 5.70
CA LEU A 468 -10.01 -29.94 6.12
C LEU A 468 -10.40 -28.98 7.26
N ALA A 469 -11.61 -28.41 7.20
CA ALA A 469 -12.17 -27.57 8.24
C ALA A 469 -12.39 -28.38 9.53
N LYS A 470 -13.03 -29.56 9.45
CA LYS A 470 -13.19 -30.48 10.60
C LYS A 470 -11.87 -30.85 11.28
N GLY A 471 -10.77 -30.89 10.53
CA GLY A 471 -9.41 -31.04 11.09
C GLY A 471 -8.87 -29.82 11.85
N GLY A 472 -9.71 -28.82 12.18
CA GLY A 472 -9.35 -27.64 12.96
C GLY A 472 -8.92 -26.42 12.13
N ARG A 473 -9.04 -26.46 10.80
CA ARG A 473 -8.71 -25.31 9.93
C ARG A 473 -9.90 -24.36 9.81
N THR A 474 -9.63 -23.07 9.70
CA THR A 474 -10.63 -22.07 9.34
C THR A 474 -10.67 -21.94 7.82
N ILE A 475 -11.86 -22.06 7.22
CA ILE A 475 -12.02 -21.94 5.76
C ILE A 475 -13.04 -20.84 5.46
N VAL A 476 -12.66 -19.91 4.59
CA VAL A 476 -13.53 -18.85 4.09
C VAL A 476 -13.55 -18.93 2.58
N MET A 477 -14.74 -19.07 1.99
CA MET A 477 -14.86 -19.11 0.54
C MET A 477 -16.03 -18.31 0.00
N THR A 478 -15.86 -17.76 -1.20
CA THR A 478 -16.95 -17.16 -1.98
C THR A 478 -17.55 -18.25 -2.87
N ILE A 479 -18.88 -18.34 -2.97
CA ILE A 479 -19.55 -19.30 -3.84
C ILE A 479 -20.63 -18.59 -4.65
N HIS A 480 -20.70 -18.92 -5.94
CA HIS A 480 -21.75 -18.48 -6.84
C HIS A 480 -22.76 -19.63 -7.00
N GLN A 481 -23.99 -19.46 -6.49
CA GLN A 481 -25.11 -20.41 -6.63
C GLN A 481 -24.79 -21.89 -6.28
N PRO A 482 -24.58 -22.24 -5.01
CA PRO A 482 -24.42 -23.64 -4.60
C PRO A 482 -25.71 -24.46 -4.78
N SER A 483 -25.60 -25.75 -5.10
CA SER A 483 -26.76 -26.65 -4.99
C SER A 483 -27.24 -26.76 -3.53
N SER A 484 -28.50 -27.09 -3.29
CA SER A 484 -29.06 -27.24 -1.93
C SER A 484 -28.26 -28.20 -1.06
N ARG A 485 -27.75 -29.30 -1.63
CA ARG A 485 -26.90 -30.26 -0.89
C ARG A 485 -25.58 -29.65 -0.41
N LEU A 486 -25.02 -28.71 -1.16
CA LEU A 486 -23.81 -27.98 -0.78
C LEU A 486 -24.11 -26.92 0.26
N PHE A 487 -25.27 -26.27 0.15
CA PHE A 487 -25.69 -25.21 1.07
C PHE A 487 -25.68 -25.67 2.53
N TYR A 488 -26.25 -26.84 2.80
CA TYR A 488 -26.29 -27.43 4.16
C TYR A 488 -24.94 -27.94 4.67
N MET A 489 -23.86 -27.87 3.88
CA MET A 489 -22.51 -28.17 4.36
C MET A 489 -21.84 -26.94 5.00
N PHE A 490 -22.39 -25.74 4.79
CA PHE A 490 -21.79 -24.51 5.30
C PHE A 490 -22.15 -24.30 6.76
N TYR A 491 -21.12 -24.13 7.59
CA TYR A 491 -21.32 -23.87 9.01
C TYR A 491 -21.86 -22.45 9.22
N LYS A 492 -21.23 -21.46 8.59
CA LYS A 492 -21.67 -20.06 8.58
C LYS A 492 -21.91 -19.55 7.16
N VAL A 493 -22.84 -18.62 7.01
CA VAL A 493 -23.18 -17.94 5.75
C VAL A 493 -23.11 -16.43 5.96
N LEU A 494 -22.43 -15.73 5.05
CA LEU A 494 -22.44 -14.27 4.91
C LEU A 494 -23.11 -13.93 3.58
N LEU A 495 -24.27 -13.28 3.63
CA LEU A 495 -24.97 -12.81 2.42
C LEU A 495 -24.68 -11.33 2.18
N LEU A 496 -24.16 -11.00 0.99
CA LEU A 496 -23.82 -9.63 0.59
C LEU A 496 -24.71 -9.12 -0.53
N SER A 497 -25.15 -7.86 -0.43
CA SER A 497 -25.78 -7.11 -1.53
C SER A 497 -25.23 -5.68 -1.60
N GLU A 498 -24.73 -5.29 -2.78
CA GLU A 498 -24.19 -3.95 -3.06
C GLU A 498 -23.21 -3.41 -2.00
N GLY A 499 -22.36 -4.30 -1.47
CA GLY A 499 -21.35 -4.00 -0.46
C GLY A 499 -21.84 -4.09 0.99
N ASN A 500 -23.15 -4.21 1.23
CA ASN A 500 -23.75 -4.37 2.55
C ASN A 500 -23.93 -5.85 2.91
N SER A 501 -23.87 -6.14 4.21
CA SER A 501 -24.28 -7.43 4.77
C SER A 501 -25.80 -7.48 4.94
N LEU A 502 -26.43 -8.55 4.47
CA LEU A 502 -27.86 -8.84 4.67
C LEU A 502 -28.08 -9.90 5.74
N TYR A 503 -27.11 -10.80 5.92
CA TYR A 503 -27.12 -11.86 6.91
C TYR A 503 -25.70 -12.28 7.25
N PHE A 504 -25.46 -12.58 8.52
CA PHE A 504 -24.23 -13.22 9.01
C PHE A 504 -24.57 -14.15 10.17
N GLY A 505 -24.37 -15.45 10.01
CA GLY A 505 -24.73 -16.41 11.06
C GLY A 505 -24.62 -17.85 10.59
N LYS A 506 -25.19 -18.77 11.38
CA LYS A 506 -25.20 -20.20 11.05
C LYS A 506 -26.03 -20.49 9.79
N GLY A 507 -25.56 -21.40 8.95
CA GLY A 507 -26.26 -21.76 7.71
C GLY A 507 -27.66 -22.34 7.94
N GLU A 508 -27.89 -23.03 9.06
CA GLU A 508 -29.19 -23.61 9.41
C GLU A 508 -30.27 -22.57 9.75
N CYS A 509 -29.89 -21.45 10.37
CA CYS A 509 -30.84 -20.42 10.84
C CYS A 509 -31.19 -19.35 9.79
N VAL A 510 -30.61 -19.42 8.60
CA VAL A 510 -30.71 -18.34 7.61
C VAL A 510 -32.12 -18.19 7.03
N LEU A 511 -32.80 -19.30 6.76
CA LEU A 511 -34.17 -19.29 6.24
C LEU A 511 -35.15 -18.79 7.30
N ASP A 512 -35.00 -19.25 8.54
CA ASP A 512 -35.82 -18.80 9.68
C ASP A 512 -35.66 -17.29 9.92
N TYR A 513 -34.45 -16.76 9.77
CA TYR A 513 -34.20 -15.32 9.88
C TYR A 513 -34.98 -14.53 8.83
N PHE A 514 -34.87 -14.89 7.54
CA PHE A 514 -35.60 -14.15 6.51
C PHE A 514 -37.12 -14.30 6.66
N ALA A 515 -37.60 -15.48 7.07
CA ALA A 515 -39.00 -15.68 7.41
C ALA A 515 -39.46 -14.75 8.54
N SER A 516 -38.65 -14.57 9.59
CA SER A 516 -38.95 -13.64 10.70
C SER A 516 -38.99 -12.16 10.29
N VAL A 517 -38.31 -11.80 9.19
CA VAL A 517 -38.29 -10.44 8.62
C VAL A 517 -39.42 -10.26 7.58
N GLY A 518 -40.25 -11.29 7.35
CA GLY A 518 -41.39 -11.25 6.43
C GLY A 518 -41.07 -11.73 5.01
N TYR A 519 -39.91 -12.36 4.79
CA TYR A 519 -39.50 -12.90 3.49
C TYR A 519 -39.39 -14.42 3.57
N ALA A 520 -40.37 -15.12 3.02
CA ALA A 520 -40.37 -16.58 2.91
C ALA A 520 -40.55 -17.00 1.44
N PRO A 521 -39.95 -18.12 1.01
CA PRO A 521 -40.18 -18.65 -0.33
C PRO A 521 -41.62 -19.17 -0.45
N PHE A 522 -42.30 -18.83 -1.54
CA PHE A 522 -43.69 -19.29 -1.82
C PHE A 522 -43.75 -20.73 -2.33
N VAL A 523 -42.65 -21.18 -2.91
CA VAL A 523 -42.49 -22.52 -3.48
C VAL A 523 -41.19 -23.10 -2.93
N ASP A 524 -41.16 -24.41 -2.69
CA ASP A 524 -39.94 -25.12 -2.36
C ASP A 524 -38.88 -24.87 -3.43
N MET A 525 -37.88 -24.08 -3.06
CA MET A 525 -36.79 -23.70 -3.94
C MET A 525 -35.46 -23.91 -3.21
N ASN A 526 -34.40 -23.97 -4.00
CA ASN A 526 -33.06 -24.07 -3.44
C ASN A 526 -32.77 -22.86 -2.53
N PRO A 527 -32.35 -23.06 -1.26
CA PRO A 527 -32.10 -21.98 -0.32
C PRO A 527 -31.16 -20.91 -0.86
N SER A 528 -30.13 -21.29 -1.62
CA SER A 528 -29.21 -20.31 -2.19
C SER A 528 -29.84 -19.44 -3.26
N ASP A 529 -30.75 -19.99 -4.05
CA ASP A 529 -31.42 -19.26 -5.13
C ASP A 529 -32.37 -18.24 -4.52
N PHE A 530 -33.11 -18.64 -3.48
CA PHE A 530 -33.93 -17.74 -2.66
C PHE A 530 -33.10 -16.57 -2.09
N LEU A 531 -31.96 -16.87 -1.46
CA LEU A 531 -31.10 -15.84 -0.87
C LEU A 531 -30.50 -14.87 -1.92
N LEU A 532 -30.22 -15.37 -3.12
CA LEU A 532 -29.69 -14.55 -4.21
C LEU A 532 -30.77 -13.68 -4.85
N ASP A 533 -32.00 -14.19 -4.97
CA ASP A 533 -33.16 -13.42 -5.41
C ASP A 533 -33.44 -12.27 -4.42
N LEU A 534 -33.47 -12.56 -3.12
CA LEU A 534 -33.59 -11.53 -2.09
C LEU A 534 -32.45 -10.50 -2.16
N ALA A 535 -31.20 -10.96 -2.34
CA ALA A 535 -30.06 -10.06 -2.48
C ALA A 535 -30.13 -9.20 -3.76
N ASN A 536 -30.83 -9.66 -4.79
CA ASN A 536 -31.16 -8.89 -6.00
C ASN A 536 -32.37 -7.97 -5.83
N GLY A 537 -33.07 -8.03 -4.69
CA GLY A 537 -34.29 -7.27 -4.41
C GLY A 537 -35.54 -7.89 -5.04
N ILE A 538 -35.52 -9.19 -5.32
CA ILE A 538 -36.66 -9.97 -5.83
C ILE A 538 -37.29 -10.66 -4.62
N SER A 539 -38.44 -10.17 -4.18
CA SER A 539 -39.34 -10.89 -3.28
C SER A 539 -40.24 -11.80 -4.13
N SER A 540 -40.48 -13.02 -3.68
CA SER A 540 -41.56 -13.83 -4.24
C SER A 540 -42.88 -13.17 -3.83
N GLY A 541 -43.72 -12.73 -4.78
CA GLY A 541 -45.04 -12.16 -4.47
C GLY A 541 -45.53 -11.02 -5.37
N ASP A 542 -44.68 -10.08 -5.80
CA ASP A 542 -45.17 -8.93 -6.57
C ASP A 542 -44.16 -8.35 -7.57
N SER A 543 -44.53 -8.35 -8.85
CA SER A 543 -43.68 -7.83 -9.94
C SER A 543 -43.56 -6.29 -9.97
N ARG A 544 -44.24 -5.61 -9.04
CA ARG A 544 -44.33 -4.15 -8.91
C ARG A 544 -43.56 -3.54 -7.74
N GLU A 545 -42.95 -4.34 -6.85
CA GLU A 545 -42.17 -3.81 -5.74
C GLU A 545 -40.87 -3.15 -6.22
N ASP A 546 -40.55 -1.99 -5.63
CA ASP A 546 -39.28 -1.30 -5.87
C ASP A 546 -38.13 -2.15 -5.32
N ARG A 547 -37.35 -2.74 -6.23
CA ARG A 547 -36.16 -3.56 -5.91
C ARG A 547 -35.18 -2.81 -5.01
N ALA A 548 -35.09 -1.48 -5.11
CA ALA A 548 -34.23 -0.68 -4.24
C ALA A 548 -34.79 -0.61 -2.81
N GLY A 549 -36.10 -0.41 -2.66
CA GLY A 549 -36.83 -0.46 -1.40
C GLY A 549 -36.63 -1.79 -0.64
N VAL A 550 -36.81 -2.93 -1.32
CA VAL A 550 -36.61 -4.26 -0.71
C VAL A 550 -35.18 -4.42 -0.18
N LYS A 551 -34.17 -4.06 -0.98
CA LYS A 551 -32.77 -4.12 -0.54
C LYS A 551 -32.51 -3.24 0.68
N GLN A 552 -33.07 -2.03 0.70
CA GLN A 552 -32.90 -1.10 1.82
C GLN A 552 -33.60 -1.58 3.10
N ALA A 553 -34.76 -2.21 2.96
CA ALA A 553 -35.46 -2.87 4.07
C ALA A 553 -34.63 -4.02 4.66
N LEU A 554 -34.08 -4.89 3.81
CA LEU A 554 -33.22 -6.01 4.25
C LEU A 554 -31.93 -5.53 4.95
N VAL A 555 -31.30 -4.47 4.44
CA VAL A 555 -30.12 -3.86 5.10
C VAL A 555 -30.48 -3.28 6.46
N SER A 556 -31.64 -2.62 6.57
CA SER A 556 -32.12 -2.06 7.84
C SER A 556 -32.45 -3.17 8.85
N ALA A 557 -33.11 -4.24 8.42
CA ALA A 557 -33.42 -5.40 9.26
C ALA A 557 -32.15 -6.09 9.79
N TYR A 558 -31.11 -6.22 8.97
CA TYR A 558 -29.82 -6.74 9.42
C TYR A 558 -29.20 -5.85 10.51
N LYS A 559 -29.23 -4.52 10.32
CA LYS A 559 -28.69 -3.57 11.28
C LYS A 559 -29.42 -3.62 12.62
N SER A 560 -30.75 -3.70 12.62
CA SER A 560 -31.53 -3.75 13.87
C SER A 560 -31.43 -5.10 14.58
N ASN A 561 -31.56 -6.21 13.85
CA ASN A 561 -31.84 -7.53 14.47
C ASN A 561 -30.57 -8.36 14.70
N LEU A 562 -29.57 -8.24 13.83
CA LEU A 562 -28.39 -9.11 13.82
C LEU A 562 -27.09 -8.39 14.17
N SER A 563 -26.93 -7.13 13.72
CA SER A 563 -25.63 -6.45 13.83
C SER A 563 -25.13 -6.30 15.27
N HIS A 564 -26.04 -6.11 16.23
CA HIS A 564 -25.70 -6.03 17.65
C HIS A 564 -25.23 -7.38 18.20
N LYS A 565 -25.86 -8.50 17.80
CA LYS A 565 -25.46 -9.86 18.22
C LYS A 565 -24.07 -10.20 17.69
N VAL A 566 -23.80 -9.92 16.41
CA VAL A 566 -22.48 -10.15 15.80
C VAL A 566 -21.40 -9.27 16.45
N LYS A 567 -21.71 -8.03 16.79
CA LYS A 567 -20.78 -7.14 17.53
C LYS A 567 -20.55 -7.60 18.96
N ALA A 568 -21.51 -8.24 19.60
CA ALA A 568 -21.36 -8.81 20.94
C ALA A 568 -20.45 -10.05 20.90
N GLU A 569 -20.67 -10.98 19.96
CA GLU A 569 -19.78 -12.15 19.73
C GLU A 569 -18.31 -11.73 19.48
N LEU A 570 -18.11 -10.62 18.77
CA LEU A 570 -16.78 -10.03 18.53
C LEU A 570 -16.11 -9.49 19.81
N ARG A 571 -16.88 -9.02 20.80
CA ARG A 571 -16.35 -8.50 22.07
C ARG A 571 -16.02 -9.62 23.05
N ASP A 572 -16.86 -10.66 23.09
CA ASP A 572 -16.68 -11.81 23.99
C ASP A 572 -15.45 -12.65 23.63
N SER A 573 -15.17 -12.79 22.34
CA SER A 573 -14.00 -13.54 21.84
C SER A 573 -12.65 -12.97 22.31
N GLY A 574 -12.61 -11.70 22.72
CA GLY A 574 -11.37 -11.01 23.15
C GLY A 574 -10.90 -11.37 24.57
N ASN A 575 -11.74 -11.99 25.41
CA ASN A 575 -11.39 -12.32 26.79
C ASN A 575 -10.91 -13.77 27.00
N ASP A 576 -11.31 -14.71 26.13
CA ASP A 576 -11.12 -16.16 26.40
C ASP A 576 -9.88 -16.81 25.75
N PHE A 577 -9.04 -16.07 25.00
CA PHE A 577 -7.90 -16.66 24.27
C PHE A 577 -6.52 -16.25 24.83
N TYR A 578 -6.32 -16.36 26.14
CA TYR A 578 -4.99 -16.21 26.78
C TYR A 578 -4.13 -17.48 26.76
N ILE A 579 -4.63 -18.59 26.21
CA ILE A 579 -3.90 -19.86 26.17
C ILE A 579 -3.52 -20.23 24.72
N ALA A 580 -2.20 -20.43 24.55
CA ALA A 580 -1.51 -21.00 23.39
C ALA A 580 -1.27 -20.09 22.16
N SER A 581 -0.12 -19.40 22.16
CA SER A 581 1.02 -19.83 21.31
C SER A 581 2.19 -18.84 21.38
N LYS A 582 3.36 -19.35 21.75
CA LYS A 582 4.67 -18.75 21.44
C LYS A 582 4.83 -18.73 19.91
N TYR A 583 4.24 -17.76 19.22
CA TYR A 583 4.59 -17.49 17.84
C TYR A 583 6.04 -16.97 17.81
N LYS A 584 6.97 -17.85 17.44
CA LYS A 584 8.33 -17.46 17.05
C LYS A 584 8.22 -16.38 15.99
N LYS A 585 8.85 -15.22 16.22
CA LYS A 585 9.11 -14.17 15.23
C LYS A 585 9.94 -14.75 14.07
N SER A 586 9.32 -15.46 13.15
CA SER A 586 9.93 -15.80 11.86
C SER A 586 9.41 -14.83 10.81
N GLY A 587 9.91 -13.60 10.83
CA GLY A 587 9.66 -12.60 9.78
C GLY A 587 10.49 -12.82 8.51
N GLY A 588 11.40 -13.80 8.54
CA GLY A 588 12.32 -14.13 7.45
C GLY A 588 11.63 -14.85 6.29
N TRP A 589 12.30 -14.88 5.14
CA TRP A 589 11.94 -15.79 4.05
C TRP A 589 12.27 -17.23 4.49
N SER A 590 11.38 -18.19 4.20
CA SER A 590 11.57 -19.61 4.56
C SER A 590 12.81 -20.24 3.93
N THR A 591 13.28 -19.66 2.81
CA THR A 591 14.36 -20.17 1.95
C THR A 591 15.40 -19.08 1.67
N THR A 592 16.65 -19.49 1.41
CA THR A 592 17.74 -18.57 1.07
C THR A 592 17.62 -18.08 -0.37
N TRP A 593 18.29 -16.97 -0.69
CA TRP A 593 18.29 -16.42 -2.05
C TRP A 593 18.81 -17.44 -3.09
N TRP A 594 19.90 -18.15 -2.77
CA TRP A 594 20.51 -19.16 -3.64
C TRP A 594 19.61 -20.38 -3.87
N GLN A 595 18.89 -20.83 -2.83
CA GLN A 595 17.93 -21.92 -2.98
C GLN A 595 16.78 -21.50 -3.89
N GLN A 596 16.22 -20.30 -3.69
CA GLN A 596 15.18 -19.76 -4.57
C GLN A 596 15.67 -19.67 -6.01
N PHE A 597 16.85 -19.08 -6.22
CA PHE A 597 17.47 -18.95 -7.53
C PHE A 597 17.66 -20.33 -8.21
N SER A 598 18.25 -21.30 -7.52
CA SER A 598 18.52 -22.65 -8.08
C SER A 598 17.23 -23.39 -8.45
N VAL A 599 16.21 -23.31 -7.60
CA VAL A 599 14.90 -23.94 -7.86
C VAL A 599 14.19 -23.27 -9.03
N LEU A 600 14.19 -21.93 -9.08
CA LEU A 600 13.59 -21.16 -10.17
C LEU A 600 14.32 -21.39 -11.49
N LEU A 601 15.64 -21.51 -11.48
CA LEU A 601 16.45 -21.82 -12.66
C LEU A 601 16.11 -23.22 -13.20
N ARG A 602 16.07 -24.25 -12.34
CA ARG A 602 15.67 -25.61 -12.75
C ARG A 602 14.24 -25.65 -13.30
N ARG A 603 13.32 -24.93 -12.66
CA ARG A 603 11.93 -24.79 -13.13
C ARG A 603 11.88 -24.10 -14.50
N GLY A 604 12.60 -22.99 -14.66
CA GLY A 604 12.66 -22.21 -15.89
C GLY A 604 13.21 -23.03 -17.05
N VAL A 605 14.33 -23.72 -16.86
CA VAL A 605 14.91 -24.59 -17.90
C VAL A 605 13.92 -25.66 -18.34
N LYS A 606 13.21 -26.27 -17.38
CA LYS A 606 12.24 -27.33 -17.68
C LYS A 606 11.00 -26.81 -18.43
N GLU A 607 10.50 -25.66 -18.02
CA GLU A 607 9.36 -24.99 -18.66
C GLU A 607 9.71 -24.56 -20.09
N ARG A 608 10.87 -23.94 -20.27
CA ARG A 608 11.30 -23.41 -21.58
C ARG A 608 11.78 -24.46 -22.54
N ARG A 609 12.32 -25.60 -22.08
CA ARG A 609 12.86 -26.66 -22.96
C ARG A 609 11.90 -27.06 -24.09
N GLN A 610 10.60 -27.17 -23.80
CA GLN A 610 9.59 -27.59 -24.78
C GLN A 610 9.28 -26.50 -25.82
N GLU A 611 9.22 -25.23 -25.42
CA GLU A 611 8.97 -24.12 -26.36
C GLU A 611 10.23 -23.66 -27.11
N SER A 612 11.38 -23.71 -26.44
CA SER A 612 12.64 -23.16 -26.94
C SER A 612 13.31 -24.02 -28.02
N PHE A 613 13.22 -25.35 -27.91
CA PHE A 613 13.76 -26.28 -28.90
C PHE A 613 12.70 -26.79 -29.89
N SER A 614 11.66 -26.00 -30.14
CA SER A 614 10.71 -26.32 -31.20
C SER A 614 11.44 -26.39 -32.54
N ALA A 615 11.35 -27.53 -33.23
CA ALA A 615 11.93 -27.73 -34.55
C ALA A 615 11.51 -26.64 -35.55
N ILE A 616 10.29 -26.11 -35.40
CA ILE A 616 9.75 -25.01 -36.22
C ILE A 616 10.56 -23.73 -36.02
N ARG A 617 10.94 -23.41 -34.77
CA ARG A 617 11.69 -22.20 -34.44
C ARG A 617 13.13 -22.26 -34.96
N VAL A 618 13.76 -23.43 -34.92
CA VAL A 618 15.10 -23.64 -35.48
C VAL A 618 15.05 -23.66 -37.02
N GLY A 619 14.11 -24.44 -37.59
CA GLY A 619 13.93 -24.59 -39.02
C GLY A 619 13.66 -23.27 -39.75
N ARG A 620 12.80 -22.39 -39.19
CA ARG A 620 12.56 -21.07 -39.78
C ARG A 620 13.82 -20.18 -39.82
N ILE A 621 14.69 -20.26 -38.81
CA ILE A 621 15.92 -19.45 -38.75
C ILE A 621 16.96 -20.01 -39.70
N LEU A 622 17.08 -21.34 -39.79
CA LEU A 622 17.95 -22.00 -40.77
C LEU A 622 17.53 -21.65 -42.21
N PHE A 623 16.23 -21.68 -42.50
CA PHE A 623 15.71 -21.28 -43.81
C PHE A 623 16.06 -19.83 -44.15
N VAL A 624 15.83 -18.89 -43.22
CA VAL A 624 16.17 -17.48 -43.43
C VAL A 624 17.68 -17.28 -43.55
N ALA A 625 18.50 -17.97 -42.74
CA ALA A 625 19.95 -17.90 -42.80
C ALA A 625 20.49 -18.38 -44.16
N PHE A 626 19.96 -19.51 -44.66
CA PHE A 626 20.35 -20.05 -45.96
C PHE A 626 19.93 -19.12 -47.10
N LEU A 627 18.70 -18.60 -47.08
CA LEU A 627 18.20 -17.65 -48.08
C LEU A 627 19.03 -16.36 -48.11
N VAL A 628 19.35 -15.79 -46.94
CA VAL A 628 20.21 -14.60 -46.83
C VAL A 628 21.63 -14.90 -47.30
N GLY A 629 22.17 -16.07 -46.96
CA GLY A 629 23.49 -16.51 -47.42
C GLY A 629 23.55 -16.67 -48.95
N LEU A 630 22.48 -17.15 -49.59
CA LEU A 630 22.39 -17.23 -51.05
C LEU A 630 22.28 -15.84 -51.71
N LEU A 631 21.48 -14.93 -51.13
CA LEU A 631 21.32 -13.58 -51.67
C LEU A 631 22.62 -12.76 -51.67
N TRP A 632 23.49 -12.99 -50.68
CA TRP A 632 24.80 -12.33 -50.57
C TRP A 632 25.98 -13.24 -50.93
N TRP A 633 25.73 -14.31 -51.70
CA TRP A 633 26.73 -15.33 -52.01
C TRP A 633 28.02 -14.72 -52.55
N GLN A 634 29.13 -14.97 -51.83
CA GLN A 634 30.48 -14.53 -52.19
C GLN A 634 30.56 -13.07 -52.66
N SER A 635 29.95 -12.15 -51.92
CA SER A 635 30.01 -10.71 -52.21
C SER A 635 31.45 -10.23 -52.41
N SER A 636 31.76 -9.64 -53.57
CA SER A 636 33.11 -9.20 -53.90
C SER A 636 33.60 -8.13 -52.89
N PRO A 637 34.89 -8.17 -52.46
CA PRO A 637 35.48 -7.11 -51.64
C PRO A 637 35.37 -5.71 -52.26
N ASP A 638 35.33 -5.63 -53.59
CA ASP A 638 35.26 -4.38 -54.33
C ASP A 638 33.87 -3.73 -54.26
N ASN A 639 32.81 -4.54 -54.16
CA ASN A 639 31.45 -4.03 -53.94
C ASN A 639 31.12 -3.93 -52.45
N ILE A 640 31.73 -2.94 -51.78
CA ILE A 640 31.52 -2.67 -50.36
C ILE A 640 30.04 -2.40 -50.01
N GLY A 641 29.24 -1.93 -50.98
CA GLY A 641 27.82 -1.65 -50.79
C GLY A 641 27.01 -2.87 -50.36
N ASP A 642 27.25 -4.02 -50.99
CA ASP A 642 26.54 -5.27 -50.69
C ASP A 642 26.86 -5.75 -49.27
N ARG A 643 28.14 -5.73 -48.90
CA ARG A 643 28.61 -6.14 -47.56
C ARG A 643 28.08 -5.24 -46.45
N VAL A 644 28.05 -3.93 -46.69
CA VAL A 644 27.42 -2.95 -45.77
C VAL A 644 25.91 -3.21 -45.66
N GLY A 645 25.25 -3.57 -46.77
CA GLY A 645 23.85 -3.98 -46.79
C GLY A 645 23.56 -5.24 -45.94
N LEU A 646 24.43 -6.25 -46.03
CA LEU A 646 24.32 -7.47 -45.21
C LEU A 646 24.44 -7.18 -43.71
N LEU A 647 25.46 -6.41 -43.31
CA LEU A 647 25.66 -6.04 -41.90
C LEU A 647 24.49 -5.20 -41.36
N PHE A 648 23.93 -4.32 -42.19
CA PHE A 648 22.72 -3.58 -41.85
C PHE A 648 21.51 -4.51 -41.68
N PHE A 649 21.34 -5.50 -42.57
CA PHE A 649 20.29 -6.51 -42.43
C PHE A 649 20.44 -7.32 -41.13
N TRP A 650 21.66 -7.70 -40.74
CA TRP A 650 21.91 -8.40 -39.47
C TRP A 650 21.49 -7.58 -38.27
N ASN A 651 21.89 -6.30 -38.24
CA ASN A 651 21.49 -5.35 -37.20
C ASN A 651 19.97 -5.26 -37.08
N GLN A 652 19.27 -5.20 -38.22
CA GLN A 652 17.82 -5.06 -38.22
C GLN A 652 17.10 -6.35 -37.80
N PHE A 653 17.47 -7.49 -38.38
CA PHE A 653 16.86 -8.77 -38.09
C PHE A 653 17.03 -9.15 -36.61
N TRP A 654 18.26 -9.07 -36.10
CA TRP A 654 18.58 -9.40 -34.71
C TRP A 654 18.27 -8.30 -33.69
N GLY A 655 17.92 -7.09 -34.14
CA GLY A 655 17.33 -6.06 -33.28
C GLY A 655 15.82 -6.20 -33.11
N MET A 656 15.11 -6.55 -34.20
CA MET A 656 13.65 -6.65 -34.20
C MET A 656 13.14 -7.91 -33.48
N VAL A 657 13.69 -9.07 -33.82
CA VAL A 657 13.19 -10.37 -33.37
C VAL A 657 13.13 -10.49 -31.82
N PRO A 658 14.23 -10.25 -31.07
CA PRO A 658 14.20 -10.35 -29.60
C PRO A 658 13.34 -9.27 -28.95
N LEU A 659 13.33 -8.05 -29.48
CA LEU A 659 12.56 -6.93 -28.94
C LEU A 659 11.04 -7.22 -28.98
N VAL A 660 10.52 -7.66 -30.14
CA VAL A 660 9.09 -7.96 -30.30
C VAL A 660 8.66 -9.16 -29.45
N GLN A 661 9.52 -10.17 -29.33
CA GLN A 661 9.26 -11.34 -28.47
C GLN A 661 9.18 -10.92 -26.99
N ALA A 662 10.16 -10.16 -26.49
CA ALA A 662 10.20 -9.69 -25.11
C ALA A 662 8.96 -8.85 -24.73
N ILE A 663 8.52 -7.97 -25.64
CA ILE A 663 7.31 -7.14 -25.46
C ILE A 663 6.05 -8.00 -25.26
N SER A 664 5.97 -9.14 -25.96
CA SER A 664 4.79 -10.02 -25.93
C SER A 664 4.79 -10.99 -24.74
N ILE A 665 5.97 -11.39 -24.29
CA ILE A 665 6.16 -12.37 -23.20
C ILE A 665 5.91 -11.74 -21.83
N PHE A 666 6.48 -10.56 -21.57
CA PHE A 666 6.49 -9.96 -20.23
C PHE A 666 5.08 -9.73 -19.63
N PRO A 667 4.05 -9.25 -20.37
CA PRO A 667 2.71 -9.09 -19.82
C PRO A 667 2.07 -10.40 -19.32
N ARG A 668 2.38 -11.53 -19.97
CA ARG A 668 1.89 -12.86 -19.57
C ARG A 668 2.56 -13.31 -18.28
N GLU A 669 3.87 -13.20 -18.22
CA GLU A 669 4.67 -13.56 -17.05
C GLU A 669 4.35 -12.69 -15.83
N ARG A 670 4.06 -11.40 -16.05
CA ARG A 670 3.66 -10.48 -14.98
C ARG A 670 2.44 -10.98 -14.19
N ARG A 671 1.48 -11.65 -14.85
CA ARG A 671 0.29 -12.20 -14.17
C ARG A 671 0.67 -13.35 -13.24
N MET A 672 1.52 -14.25 -13.72
CA MET A 672 2.06 -15.35 -12.90
C MET A 672 2.89 -14.82 -11.74
N LEU A 673 3.80 -13.87 -12.00
CA LEU A 673 4.66 -13.25 -11.00
C LEU A 673 3.84 -12.58 -9.89
N LYS A 674 2.75 -11.88 -10.22
CA LYS A 674 1.85 -11.28 -9.22
C LYS A 674 1.20 -12.34 -8.34
N LYS A 675 0.74 -13.46 -8.91
CA LYS A 675 0.18 -14.59 -8.17
C LYS A 675 1.20 -15.15 -7.19
N GLU A 676 2.34 -15.64 -7.67
CA GLU A 676 3.36 -16.32 -6.85
C GLU A 676 3.93 -15.40 -5.76
N ARG A 677 4.02 -14.09 -6.02
CA ARG A 677 4.47 -13.11 -5.02
C ARG A 677 3.43 -12.75 -3.97
N SER A 678 2.16 -12.70 -4.34
CA SER A 678 1.08 -12.52 -3.37
C SER A 678 1.01 -13.68 -2.37
N SER A 679 1.47 -14.89 -2.75
CA SER A 679 1.61 -16.04 -1.85
C SER A 679 2.98 -16.14 -1.17
N GLY A 680 3.86 -15.14 -1.33
CA GLY A 680 5.14 -15.11 -0.63
C GLY A 680 6.17 -16.16 -1.06
N MET A 681 6.14 -16.68 -2.30
CA MET A 681 6.98 -17.81 -2.71
C MET A 681 8.47 -17.48 -2.86
N TYR A 682 8.85 -16.29 -3.33
CA TYR A 682 10.25 -15.93 -3.61
C TYR A 682 10.52 -14.41 -3.72
N ARG A 683 11.80 -14.04 -3.66
CA ARG A 683 12.31 -12.66 -3.86
C ARG A 683 12.33 -12.27 -5.34
N LEU A 684 12.24 -10.96 -5.62
CA LEU A 684 12.16 -10.47 -7.00
C LEU A 684 13.48 -10.71 -7.72
N SER A 685 14.57 -10.44 -7.00
CA SER A 685 15.92 -10.59 -7.50
C SER A 685 16.27 -12.03 -7.86
N SER A 686 15.87 -13.02 -7.05
CA SER A 686 16.14 -14.44 -7.35
C SER A 686 15.38 -14.91 -8.59
N TYR A 687 14.11 -14.51 -8.74
CA TYR A 687 13.32 -14.78 -9.95
C TYR A 687 13.94 -14.17 -11.21
N PHE A 688 14.26 -12.88 -11.16
CA PHE A 688 14.79 -12.17 -12.30
C PHE A 688 16.16 -12.69 -12.74
N MET A 689 17.05 -12.99 -11.80
CA MET A 689 18.34 -13.59 -12.14
C MET A 689 18.17 -15.00 -12.73
N ALA A 690 17.33 -15.84 -12.14
CA ALA A 690 17.09 -17.20 -12.64
C ALA A 690 16.52 -17.19 -14.06
N MET A 691 15.59 -16.28 -14.32
CA MET A 691 14.96 -16.11 -15.62
C MET A 691 15.93 -15.62 -16.68
N THR A 692 16.73 -14.57 -16.38
CA THR A 692 17.75 -14.08 -17.32
C THR A 692 18.73 -15.18 -17.72
N ILE A 693 19.18 -15.99 -16.75
CA ILE A 693 20.13 -17.09 -17.03
C ILE A 693 19.46 -18.25 -17.77
N THR A 694 18.17 -18.48 -17.57
CA THR A 694 17.42 -19.49 -18.33
C THR A 694 17.30 -19.11 -19.81
N ASP A 695 17.09 -17.82 -20.08
CA ASP A 695 16.77 -17.32 -21.42
C ASP A 695 18.03 -17.16 -22.28
N LEU A 696 19.13 -16.76 -21.64
CA LEU A 696 20.38 -16.41 -22.32
C LEU A 696 20.90 -17.51 -23.26
N PRO A 697 21.02 -18.80 -22.89
CA PRO A 697 21.55 -19.82 -23.80
C PRO A 697 20.71 -19.99 -25.08
N ILE A 698 19.38 -19.91 -24.94
CA ILE A 698 18.44 -20.10 -26.06
C ILE A 698 18.49 -18.89 -27.00
N GLU A 699 18.62 -17.70 -26.43
CA GLU A 699 18.67 -16.45 -27.20
C GLU A 699 20.00 -16.24 -27.91
N LEU A 700 21.10 -16.80 -27.39
CA LEU A 700 22.42 -16.73 -28.03
C LEU A 700 22.62 -17.82 -29.09
N PHE A 701 22.02 -19.00 -28.92
CA PHE A 701 22.21 -20.13 -29.84
C PHE A 701 21.76 -19.86 -31.29
N LEU A 702 20.56 -19.29 -31.47
CA LEU A 702 19.99 -19.04 -32.80
C LEU A 702 20.77 -17.96 -33.61
N PRO A 703 21.16 -16.81 -33.03
CA PRO A 703 22.04 -15.85 -33.71
C PRO A 703 23.41 -16.44 -34.05
N THR A 704 24.00 -17.25 -33.16
CA THR A 704 25.29 -17.91 -33.46
C THR A 704 25.18 -18.78 -34.71
N LEU A 705 24.16 -19.62 -34.80
CA LEU A 705 23.93 -20.48 -35.97
C LEU A 705 23.71 -19.66 -37.26
N PHE A 706 22.91 -18.60 -37.17
CA PHE A 706 22.65 -17.69 -38.29
C PHE A 706 23.93 -17.00 -38.80
N VAL A 707 24.75 -16.46 -37.88
CA VAL A 707 25.99 -15.77 -38.22
C VAL A 707 27.00 -16.75 -38.82
N ILE A 708 27.15 -17.95 -38.27
CA ILE A 708 28.06 -18.97 -38.83
C ILE A 708 27.72 -19.23 -40.31
N ILE A 709 26.45 -19.51 -40.64
CA ILE A 709 26.04 -19.82 -42.01
C ILE A 709 26.26 -18.61 -42.94
N THR A 710 25.73 -17.47 -42.56
CA THR A 710 25.72 -16.27 -43.43
C THR A 710 27.09 -15.62 -43.57
N TYR A 711 27.97 -15.69 -42.56
CA TYR A 711 29.31 -15.12 -42.60
C TYR A 711 30.18 -15.80 -43.67
N TRP A 712 30.18 -17.14 -43.68
CA TRP A 712 30.98 -17.92 -44.62
C TRP A 712 30.39 -17.89 -46.03
N MET A 713 29.06 -17.99 -46.18
CA MET A 713 28.41 -17.90 -47.50
C MET A 713 28.61 -16.52 -48.15
N ALA A 714 28.63 -15.43 -47.36
CA ALA A 714 28.80 -14.08 -47.88
C ALA A 714 30.25 -13.70 -48.24
N GLY A 715 31.24 -14.49 -47.82
CA GLY A 715 32.66 -14.20 -48.08
C GLY A 715 33.22 -13.00 -47.31
N LEU A 716 32.79 -12.79 -46.06
CA LEU A 716 33.36 -11.77 -45.16
C LEU A 716 34.82 -12.09 -44.79
N LYS A 717 35.54 -11.16 -44.13
CA LYS A 717 36.98 -11.32 -43.84
C LYS A 717 37.25 -12.61 -43.04
N SER A 718 38.03 -13.54 -43.59
CA SER A 718 38.28 -14.87 -42.99
C SER A 718 39.12 -14.89 -41.70
N THR A 719 39.54 -13.75 -41.18
CA THR A 719 40.36 -13.70 -39.97
C THR A 719 39.53 -14.01 -38.71
N ALA A 720 40.06 -14.87 -37.84
CA ALA A 720 39.37 -15.30 -36.63
C ALA A 720 38.94 -14.13 -35.73
N ILE A 721 39.80 -13.11 -35.61
CA ILE A 721 39.52 -11.91 -34.80
C ILE A 721 38.26 -11.19 -35.31
N ASN A 722 38.13 -10.98 -36.62
CA ASN A 722 36.99 -10.29 -37.20
C ASN A 722 35.71 -11.13 -37.04
N PHE A 723 35.79 -12.46 -37.21
CA PHE A 723 34.66 -13.35 -36.98
C PHE A 723 34.16 -13.26 -35.53
N PHE A 724 35.03 -13.42 -34.53
CA PHE A 724 34.63 -13.37 -33.13
C PHE A 724 34.16 -11.97 -32.70
N GLN A 725 34.74 -10.89 -33.24
CA GLN A 725 34.25 -9.53 -33.01
C GLN A 725 32.85 -9.34 -33.59
N THR A 726 32.61 -9.73 -34.85
CA THR A 726 31.28 -9.61 -35.45
C THR A 726 30.26 -10.46 -34.69
N LEU A 727 30.60 -11.69 -34.31
CA LEU A 727 29.75 -12.56 -33.51
C LEU A 727 29.42 -11.92 -32.16
N PHE A 728 30.42 -11.40 -31.44
CA PHE A 728 30.22 -10.71 -30.17
C PHE A 728 29.27 -9.51 -30.31
N VAL A 729 29.43 -8.69 -31.35
CA VAL A 729 28.57 -7.52 -31.59
C VAL A 729 27.12 -7.93 -31.83
N VAL A 730 26.88 -8.97 -32.65
CA VAL A 730 25.51 -9.49 -32.89
C VAL A 730 24.90 -10.04 -31.60
N LEU A 731 25.64 -10.86 -30.86
CA LEU A 731 25.16 -11.44 -29.60
C LEU A 731 24.87 -10.38 -28.54
N PHE A 732 25.74 -9.38 -28.42
CA PHE A 732 25.55 -8.27 -27.49
C PHE A 732 24.32 -7.45 -27.86
N HIS A 733 24.14 -7.13 -29.15
CA HIS A 733 22.97 -6.43 -29.67
C HIS A 733 21.66 -7.16 -29.36
N VAL A 734 21.61 -8.49 -29.52
CA VAL A 734 20.43 -9.29 -29.19
C VAL A 734 20.03 -9.13 -27.72
N VAL A 735 21.01 -9.18 -26.81
CA VAL A 735 20.78 -9.04 -25.36
C VAL A 735 20.32 -7.61 -25.01
N VAL A 736 20.88 -6.57 -25.64
CA VAL A 736 20.42 -5.18 -25.41
C VAL A 736 19.01 -4.95 -25.98
N ALA A 737 18.72 -5.45 -27.18
CA ALA A 737 17.40 -5.36 -27.82
C ALA A 737 16.32 -6.06 -27.00
N GLN A 738 16.62 -7.23 -26.44
CA GLN A 738 15.73 -7.95 -25.53
C GLN A 738 15.48 -7.14 -24.24
N GLY A 739 16.53 -6.58 -23.62
CA GLY A 739 16.41 -5.74 -22.43
C GLY A 739 15.51 -4.51 -22.66
N LEU A 740 15.65 -3.86 -23.82
CA LEU A 740 14.76 -2.77 -24.22
C LEU A 740 13.30 -3.23 -24.39
N GLY A 741 13.09 -4.39 -25.03
CA GLY A 741 11.76 -4.98 -25.19
C GLY A 741 11.09 -5.30 -23.85
N LEU A 742 11.83 -5.86 -22.88
CA LEU A 742 11.35 -6.11 -21.52
C LEU A 742 10.99 -4.81 -20.79
N ALA A 743 11.79 -3.75 -20.95
CA ALA A 743 11.51 -2.44 -20.37
C ALA A 743 10.22 -1.83 -20.93
N VAL A 744 10.02 -1.87 -22.25
CA VAL A 744 8.79 -1.39 -22.90
C VAL A 744 7.58 -2.23 -22.47
N GLY A 745 7.73 -3.56 -22.44
CA GLY A 745 6.69 -4.48 -21.98
C GLY A 745 6.31 -4.29 -20.50
N ALA A 746 7.25 -3.82 -19.68
CA ALA A 746 7.00 -3.50 -18.28
C ALA A 746 6.24 -2.18 -18.07
N LEU A 747 6.54 -1.17 -18.89
CA LEU A 747 5.90 0.15 -18.82
C LEU A 747 4.43 0.11 -19.24
N VAL A 748 4.10 -0.72 -20.22
CA VAL A 748 2.75 -0.77 -20.80
C VAL A 748 1.92 -1.89 -20.17
N LYS A 749 0.68 -1.58 -19.77
CA LYS A 749 -0.23 -2.55 -19.13
C LYS A 749 -0.89 -3.52 -20.11
N ASP A 750 -1.02 -3.11 -21.37
CA ASP A 750 -1.69 -3.86 -22.43
C ASP A 750 -0.71 -4.31 -23.52
N SER A 751 -0.85 -5.56 -23.96
CA SER A 751 0.07 -6.18 -24.92
C SER A 751 -0.04 -5.59 -26.33
N LYS A 752 -1.24 -5.14 -26.75
CA LYS A 752 -1.45 -4.53 -28.06
C LYS A 752 -0.78 -3.16 -28.11
N THR A 753 -1.00 -2.34 -27.08
CA THR A 753 -0.34 -1.03 -26.95
C THR A 753 1.19 -1.17 -26.88
N ALA A 754 1.69 -2.17 -26.14
CA ALA A 754 3.13 -2.39 -26.02
C ALA A 754 3.77 -2.74 -27.37
N THR A 755 3.10 -3.56 -28.18
CA THR A 755 3.55 -3.95 -29.53
C THR A 755 3.56 -2.76 -30.47
N THR A 756 2.52 -1.91 -30.45
CA THR A 756 2.47 -0.69 -31.28
C THR A 756 3.58 0.30 -30.89
N THR A 757 3.82 0.52 -29.60
CA THR A 757 4.89 1.40 -29.12
C THR A 757 6.27 0.85 -29.48
N GLY A 758 6.49 -0.46 -29.29
CA GLY A 758 7.74 -1.12 -29.69
C GLY A 758 8.02 -1.00 -31.19
N SER A 759 6.99 -1.14 -32.03
CA SER A 759 7.12 -1.02 -33.49
C SER A 759 7.51 0.40 -33.92
N VAL A 760 6.96 1.43 -33.27
CA VAL A 760 7.34 2.84 -33.52
C VAL A 760 8.79 3.11 -33.11
N ILE A 761 9.21 2.61 -31.94
CA ILE A 761 10.60 2.73 -31.47
C ILE A 761 11.56 2.05 -32.45
N LEU A 762 11.22 0.83 -32.88
CA LEU A 762 12.01 0.07 -33.85
C LEU A 762 12.13 0.82 -35.19
N LEU A 763 11.02 1.31 -35.75
CA LEU A 763 11.03 2.06 -37.01
C LEU A 763 11.92 3.31 -36.92
N THR A 764 11.87 4.00 -35.78
CA THR A 764 12.71 5.16 -35.51
C THR A 764 14.19 4.79 -35.48
N PHE A 765 14.55 3.67 -34.84
CA PHE A 765 15.93 3.21 -34.77
C PHE A 765 16.47 2.72 -36.12
N ILE A 766 15.62 2.11 -36.97
CA ILE A 766 15.95 1.75 -38.35
C ILE A 766 16.38 2.99 -39.15
N LEU A 767 15.56 4.04 -39.13
CA LEU A 767 15.80 5.26 -39.90
C LEU A 767 17.08 5.98 -39.44
N LEU A 768 17.38 5.91 -38.14
CA LEU A 768 18.52 6.57 -37.50
C LEU A 768 19.79 5.70 -37.40
N SER A 769 19.78 4.51 -38.00
CA SER A 769 20.92 3.58 -38.03
C SER A 769 22.16 4.10 -38.78
N GLY A 770 22.00 5.16 -39.58
CA GLY A 770 23.02 5.73 -40.46
C GLY A 770 23.09 5.13 -41.86
N TYR A 771 22.27 4.10 -42.16
CA TYR A 771 22.16 3.50 -43.49
C TYR A 771 21.26 4.31 -44.43
N PHE A 772 20.01 4.59 -44.02
CA PHE A 772 19.04 5.35 -44.83
C PHE A 772 19.30 6.86 -44.82
N ILE A 773 19.40 7.46 -43.62
CA ILE A 773 19.61 8.89 -43.47
C ILE A 773 21.09 9.15 -43.23
N LYS A 774 21.74 9.80 -44.21
CA LYS A 774 23.17 10.14 -44.17
C LYS A 774 23.43 11.53 -43.58
N ASN A 775 22.51 12.48 -43.80
CA ASN A 775 22.63 13.86 -43.35
C ASN A 775 21.47 14.22 -42.40
N LEU A 776 21.71 14.20 -41.08
CA LEU A 776 20.76 14.67 -40.08
C LEU A 776 20.92 16.17 -39.82
N LYS A 777 19.80 16.89 -39.72
CA LYS A 777 19.79 18.30 -39.28
C LYS A 777 20.14 18.40 -37.78
N PRO A 778 20.83 19.47 -37.32
CA PRO A 778 21.29 19.59 -35.94
C PRO A 778 20.20 19.44 -34.87
N PHE A 779 18.99 19.98 -35.11
CA PHE A 779 17.90 19.98 -34.13
C PHE A 779 17.38 18.58 -33.75
N ILE A 780 17.48 17.60 -34.64
CA ILE A 780 17.02 16.21 -34.43
C ILE A 780 18.19 15.23 -34.23
N SER A 781 19.43 15.72 -34.34
CA SER A 781 20.65 14.91 -34.25
C SER A 781 20.78 14.14 -32.94
N TRP A 782 20.19 14.63 -31.84
CA TRP A 782 20.31 13.99 -30.52
C TRP A 782 19.67 12.59 -30.46
N ILE A 783 18.63 12.30 -31.26
CA ILE A 783 17.94 10.99 -31.24
C ILE A 783 18.88 9.86 -31.69
N GLN A 784 19.87 10.18 -32.52
CA GLN A 784 20.85 9.21 -33.00
C GLN A 784 21.67 8.59 -31.85
N TYR A 785 21.86 9.32 -30.74
CA TYR A 785 22.58 8.84 -29.55
C TYR A 785 21.72 7.93 -28.65
N ILE A 786 20.42 7.81 -28.93
CA ILE A 786 19.51 6.89 -28.25
C ILE A 786 19.32 5.61 -29.08
N SER A 787 19.63 5.66 -30.37
CA SER A 787 19.41 4.55 -31.29
C SER A 787 20.38 3.40 -31.04
N LEU A 788 19.84 2.29 -30.53
CA LEU A 788 20.53 1.01 -30.42
C LEU A 788 21.16 0.60 -31.76
N SER A 789 20.38 0.70 -32.83
CA SER A 789 20.78 0.28 -34.18
C SER A 789 21.96 1.08 -34.73
N ARG A 790 22.16 2.34 -34.33
CA ARG A 790 23.31 3.14 -34.78
C ARG A 790 24.62 2.61 -34.18
N TYR A 791 24.65 2.38 -32.86
CA TYR A 791 25.84 1.87 -32.18
C TYR A 791 26.21 0.46 -32.64
N THR A 792 25.22 -0.41 -32.83
CA THR A 792 25.45 -1.76 -33.37
C THR A 792 25.99 -1.71 -34.80
N ASN A 793 25.41 -0.87 -35.67
CA ASN A 793 25.89 -0.70 -37.05
C ASN A 793 27.36 -0.21 -37.08
N LYS A 794 27.71 0.76 -36.21
CA LYS A 794 29.08 1.24 -36.03
C LYS A 794 30.05 0.12 -35.66
N LEU A 795 29.68 -0.73 -34.70
CA LEU A 795 30.50 -1.84 -34.25
C LEU A 795 30.62 -2.97 -35.30
N LEU A 796 29.54 -3.27 -36.02
CA LEU A 796 29.57 -4.25 -37.11
C LEU A 796 30.50 -3.80 -38.24
N LEU A 797 30.39 -2.54 -38.68
CA LEU A 797 31.29 -1.96 -39.68
C LEU A 797 32.74 -1.96 -39.20
N GLY A 798 33.00 -1.54 -37.95
CA GLY A 798 34.34 -1.55 -37.35
C GLY A 798 34.96 -2.94 -37.16
N SER A 799 34.14 -4.00 -37.08
CA SER A 799 34.64 -5.39 -37.03
C SER A 799 35.09 -5.92 -38.39
N GLN A 800 34.65 -5.30 -39.50
CA GLN A 800 34.97 -5.73 -40.85
C GLN A 800 35.94 -4.77 -41.55
N TYR A 801 35.94 -3.48 -41.21
CA TYR A 801 36.71 -2.46 -41.92
C TYR A 801 37.54 -1.60 -40.97
N LYS A 802 38.75 -1.27 -41.39
CA LYS A 802 39.59 -0.24 -40.79
C LYS A 802 39.46 1.07 -41.57
N ALA A 803 39.80 2.19 -40.95
CA ALA A 803 39.73 3.50 -41.60
C ALA A 803 40.65 3.63 -42.83
N ASP A 804 41.76 2.89 -42.81
CA ASP A 804 42.81 2.90 -43.84
C ASP A 804 42.63 1.81 -44.91
N ASP A 805 41.59 0.97 -44.78
CA ASP A 805 41.27 0.00 -45.84
C ASP A 805 40.84 0.76 -47.12
N THR A 806 41.13 0.18 -48.30
CA THR A 806 40.76 0.73 -49.61
C THR A 806 39.81 -0.19 -50.36
N TYR A 807 38.99 0.40 -51.25
CA TYR A 807 38.09 -0.33 -52.15
C TYR A 807 38.12 0.30 -53.55
N GLN A 808 37.78 -0.45 -54.59
CA GLN A 808 37.67 0.08 -55.95
C GLN A 808 36.38 0.89 -56.11
N CYS A 809 36.49 2.19 -56.35
CA CYS A 809 35.34 3.08 -56.50
C CYS A 809 35.03 3.44 -57.97
N ALA A 810 36.01 3.33 -58.87
CA ALA A 810 35.86 3.44 -60.31
C ALA A 810 36.94 2.61 -61.01
N SER A 811 36.80 2.37 -62.32
CA SER A 811 37.81 1.69 -63.13
C SER A 811 39.17 2.39 -62.96
N ASN A 812 40.11 1.75 -62.25
CA ASN A 812 41.45 2.27 -61.86
C ASN A 812 41.51 3.33 -60.75
N LEU A 813 40.45 3.54 -59.95
CA LEU A 813 40.48 4.44 -58.78
C LEU A 813 40.21 3.66 -57.48
N THR A 814 41.12 3.75 -56.52
CA THR A 814 40.94 3.24 -55.16
C THR A 814 40.53 4.37 -54.22
N CYS A 815 39.46 4.14 -53.47
CA CYS A 815 38.95 5.07 -52.47
C CYS A 815 39.15 4.51 -51.07
N LEU A 816 39.29 5.39 -50.08
CA LEU A 816 39.37 5.00 -48.68
C LEU A 816 37.99 4.60 -48.16
N VAL A 817 37.92 3.52 -47.39
CA VAL A 817 36.68 2.99 -46.82
C VAL A 817 36.00 4.02 -45.89
N ARG A 818 36.78 4.87 -45.19
CA ARG A 818 36.24 5.96 -44.35
C ARG A 818 35.40 6.97 -45.12
N ASP A 819 35.64 7.13 -46.42
CA ASP A 819 34.96 8.11 -47.28
C ASP A 819 33.69 7.53 -47.92
N PHE A 820 33.44 6.22 -47.76
CA PHE A 820 32.20 5.61 -48.22
C PHE A 820 30.99 6.25 -47.50
N PRO A 821 29.94 6.70 -48.20
CA PRO A 821 28.90 7.57 -47.64
C PRO A 821 28.23 7.06 -46.35
N THR A 822 28.01 5.75 -46.23
CA THR A 822 27.41 5.12 -45.05
C THR A 822 28.39 4.98 -43.89
N ILE A 823 29.67 4.76 -44.19
CA ILE A 823 30.72 4.63 -43.17
C ILE A 823 31.09 6.03 -42.64
N LYS A 824 31.09 7.04 -43.51
CA LYS A 824 31.28 8.44 -43.16
C LYS A 824 30.18 8.99 -42.24
N SER A 825 28.91 8.61 -42.46
CA SER A 825 27.77 9.08 -41.63
C SER A 825 27.75 8.46 -40.23
N VAL A 826 28.23 7.22 -40.08
CA VAL A 826 28.26 6.48 -38.82
C VAL A 826 29.56 6.71 -38.04
N GLY A 827 30.68 6.77 -38.75
CA GLY A 827 32.05 6.89 -38.22
C GLY A 827 32.60 5.56 -37.70
N LEU A 828 33.92 5.33 -37.88
CA LEU A 828 34.64 4.15 -37.36
C LEU A 828 35.49 4.44 -36.11
N ASP A 829 35.46 5.67 -35.63
CA ASP A 829 36.25 6.17 -34.51
C ASP A 829 35.71 5.70 -33.14
N LYS A 830 36.60 5.42 -32.19
CA LYS A 830 36.28 5.13 -30.78
C LYS A 830 35.22 4.02 -30.58
N PRO A 831 35.47 2.78 -31.01
CA PRO A 831 34.52 1.66 -30.85
C PRO A 831 34.14 1.42 -29.38
N GLY A 832 35.07 1.66 -28.44
CA GLY A 832 34.83 1.51 -26.99
C GLY A 832 33.66 2.36 -26.47
N LEU A 833 33.46 3.58 -26.98
CA LEU A 833 32.32 4.42 -26.58
C LEU A 833 30.98 3.80 -26.99
N SER A 834 30.94 3.11 -28.14
CA SER A 834 29.72 2.44 -28.61
C SER A 834 29.39 1.23 -27.74
N VAL A 835 30.40 0.46 -27.31
CA VAL A 835 30.23 -0.65 -26.36
C VAL A 835 29.73 -0.14 -25.01
N VAL A 836 30.29 0.96 -24.50
CA VAL A 836 29.83 1.58 -23.24
C VAL A 836 28.40 2.09 -23.35
N ALA A 837 28.03 2.74 -24.46
CA ALA A 837 26.66 3.20 -24.69
C ALA A 837 25.65 2.04 -24.69
N LEU A 838 25.97 0.95 -25.41
CA LEU A 838 25.17 -0.27 -25.40
C LEU A 838 25.09 -0.93 -24.02
N LEU A 839 26.17 -0.91 -23.23
CA LEU A 839 26.19 -1.42 -21.86
C LEU A 839 25.29 -0.58 -20.95
N ILE A 840 25.33 0.75 -21.08
CA ILE A 840 24.43 1.65 -20.35
C ILE A 840 22.97 1.37 -20.73
N MET A 841 22.67 1.19 -22.02
CA MET A 841 21.32 0.83 -22.48
C MET A 841 20.88 -0.53 -21.95
N LEU A 842 21.79 -1.52 -21.89
CA LEU A 842 21.51 -2.83 -21.32
C LEU A 842 21.20 -2.72 -19.84
N ILE A 843 22.02 -2.00 -19.07
CA ILE A 843 21.80 -1.77 -17.64
C ILE A 843 20.50 -1.01 -17.42
N ALA A 844 20.22 0.03 -18.20
CA ALA A 844 19.00 0.83 -18.10
C ALA A 844 17.74 0.04 -18.46
N GLY A 845 17.80 -0.81 -19.50
CA GLY A 845 16.71 -1.71 -19.90
C GLY A 845 16.50 -2.84 -18.89
N ASN A 846 17.58 -3.33 -18.28
CA ASN A 846 17.56 -4.36 -17.24
C ASN A 846 17.50 -3.79 -15.81
N GLU A 847 17.39 -2.47 -15.63
CA GLU A 847 17.27 -1.79 -14.34
C GLU A 847 15.88 -2.08 -13.73
N ARG A 848 15.73 -3.34 -13.32
CA ARG A 848 14.53 -3.95 -12.75
C ARG A 848 14.16 -3.33 -11.40
N SER A 849 14.94 -2.38 -10.88
CA SER A 849 14.64 -1.52 -9.73
C SER A 849 13.51 -0.51 -10.03
N LYS A 850 13.34 -0.05 -11.29
CA LYS A 850 12.17 0.79 -11.68
C LYS A 850 10.87 -0.03 -11.78
N LEU A 851 11.00 -1.33 -12.03
CA LEU A 851 9.91 -2.32 -11.96
C LEU A 851 9.42 -2.56 -10.53
N GLU A 852 10.29 -2.44 -9.51
CA GLU A 852 9.88 -2.39 -8.10
C GLU A 852 9.04 -1.14 -7.80
N LYS A 853 9.46 0.03 -8.30
CA LYS A 853 8.78 1.32 -8.06
C LYS A 853 7.45 1.46 -8.81
N SER A 854 7.32 0.92 -10.02
CA SER A 854 6.07 0.96 -10.81
C SER A 854 4.94 0.10 -10.23
N VAL A 855 5.25 -0.77 -9.26
CA VAL A 855 4.23 -1.52 -8.50
C VAL A 855 3.76 -0.74 -7.26
N HIS A 856 4.49 0.29 -6.81
CA HIS A 856 4.25 0.99 -5.55
C HIS A 856 3.77 2.45 -5.69
N ALA A 857 3.72 3.03 -6.89
CA ALA A 857 3.39 4.45 -7.06
C ALA A 857 1.89 4.72 -7.30
N VAL A 858 1.18 5.21 -6.27
CA VAL A 858 -0.08 5.97 -6.40
C VAL A 858 0.02 7.21 -5.49
N MET A 859 -0.28 8.39 -6.04
CA MET A 859 -0.18 9.71 -5.39
C MET A 859 -1.47 10.13 -4.67
N ILE A 860 -1.30 11.05 -3.71
CA ILE A 860 -2.20 11.47 -2.62
C ILE A 860 -2.75 12.90 -2.88
N GLY A 861 -4.00 13.18 -2.48
CA GLY A 861 -4.71 14.46 -2.69
C GLY A 861 -4.56 15.52 -1.58
N GLN A 862 -4.98 16.76 -1.89
CA GLN A 862 -4.80 18.06 -1.17
C GLN A 862 -6.10 18.63 -0.56
N THR A 863 -6.06 19.75 0.21
CA THR A 863 -6.83 21.02 -0.01
C THR A 863 -6.56 22.14 1.05
N SER A 864 -7.24 23.31 0.96
CA SER A 864 -6.81 24.69 1.32
C SER A 864 -7.94 25.61 1.92
N ARG A 865 -7.81 26.97 2.10
CA ARG A 865 -8.63 27.97 2.92
C ARG A 865 -9.59 29.06 2.26
N GLY A 866 -10.93 28.92 2.31
CA GLY A 866 -11.97 29.73 1.61
C GLY A 866 -13.37 29.06 1.71
N PRO A 867 -14.52 29.68 1.41
CA PRO A 867 -15.82 29.12 1.80
C PRO A 867 -16.14 27.87 0.97
N GLY A 868 -16.27 26.74 1.67
CA GLY A 868 -16.34 25.40 1.08
C GLY A 868 -15.17 24.54 1.53
N VAL A 869 -15.39 23.79 2.62
CA VAL A 869 -14.77 22.52 3.05
C VAL A 869 -13.24 22.36 2.89
N SER A 870 -12.52 22.29 4.02
CA SER A 870 -11.68 21.14 4.44
C SER A 870 -11.03 21.43 5.79
N LYS A 871 -11.35 20.59 6.77
CA LYS A 871 -10.83 20.51 8.15
C LYS A 871 -9.52 19.70 8.16
N SER A 872 -8.64 19.86 9.16
CA SER A 872 -7.88 18.72 9.74
C SER A 872 -6.88 19.09 10.84
N LEU A 873 -7.19 18.61 12.05
CA LEU A 873 -6.22 18.22 13.08
C LEU A 873 -6.10 16.69 12.97
N LEU A 874 -4.90 16.11 12.80
CA LEU A 874 -4.70 14.69 12.42
C LEU A 874 -4.03 13.82 13.49
#